data_AF-A0AAN6L498-F1
#
_entry.id   AF-A0AAN6L498-F1
#
_cell.length_a   1.000
_cell.length_b   1.000
_cell.length_c   1.000
_cell.angle_alpha   90.00
_cell.angle_beta   90.00
_cell.angle_gamma   90.00
#
_symmetry.space_group_name_H-M   'P 1'
#
loop_
_entity.id
_entity.type
_entity.pdbx_description
1 polymer ?
#
loop_
_entity_poly.entity_id
_entity_poly.type
_entity_poly.pdbx_seq_one_letter_code
_entity_poly.pdbx_strand_id
1 'polypeptide(L)'
;MADDGEFHDFYKYTPSKVAAIIFIALFFSTTALHLFQLVRKRVWFFIPIAVGGLFEIVGYSARIISSTQAPLFEDTPYIIQNLFLLLAPALLAASIYMELRRIIAVLHGEQHSIIRRTWMTKIFVTGDILSFVVQGLGGGIMASGTPSNLSLGQKIIIVGLAIQLIFFGVFIIVTIIFHRRMLRYPTAASISITVSWRKYIYVLYIVSLLIMARSIFRVAEYVQGTEGELLRHEVYLYAFDAALMWILMVVLNVVHPGVISEMLNKEARVKSGEVEMQPEELNLTGNHPLELSGSPEGVQRPRVSLGETIFESYGDEPVVENSSSATPLIRTSKRGPEPTCVPRLPQQLSWGKENITLKDLELMHHYTTTTYLAFVDYEVYRPVWQVVVPQEAQTYRFLMHLILAVSALHIDHLQPPANRHGLEYKELAQKHYDSAIATFTSSVAETNRSNVSAVFAFSHITIFFAFGSSRFSPDDKPMEDPIGDLLEVFALLRSAMKSLRSAWESIAASPMAILLQRGPEIKDRQYLPSDVSMALELVEQLCEQQLHLLVPDGEVDAEVVRVYQTAIQQLWDCFVMAETKRKDWGMALRFPINFSDRFLACLTRRDPAALVILAHYCVILHRAPARWWTEGWSVQVIRAVFMMLDQDWKYSISWPMEAVGLHQVS
;
A
#
# COMPACT_ATOMS: atom_id res chain seq x y z
N MET A 1 -11.52 -36.82 -63.19
CA MET A 1 -10.79 -36.97 -61.92
C MET A 1 -11.42 -35.96 -60.98
N ALA A 2 -12.29 -36.45 -60.11
CA ALA A 2 -12.86 -35.64 -59.04
C ALA A 2 -11.72 -35.31 -58.07
N ASP A 3 -11.74 -34.08 -57.58
CA ASP A 3 -10.89 -33.64 -56.48
C ASP A 3 -11.40 -34.38 -55.24
N ASP A 4 -10.71 -35.46 -54.87
CA ASP A 4 -11.00 -36.26 -53.68
C ASP A 4 -10.63 -35.41 -52.46
N GLY A 5 -11.53 -34.51 -52.05
CA GLY A 5 -11.40 -33.73 -50.83
C GLY A 5 -11.20 -34.69 -49.66
N GLU A 6 -10.00 -34.67 -49.05
CA GLU A 6 -9.70 -35.40 -47.82
C GLU A 6 -10.69 -35.00 -46.73
N PHE A 7 -11.73 -35.81 -46.52
CA PHE A 7 -12.64 -35.64 -45.40
C PHE A 7 -11.93 -36.10 -44.12
N HIS A 8 -11.58 -35.15 -43.26
CA HIS A 8 -11.02 -35.43 -41.95
C HIS A 8 -12.13 -35.88 -40.97
N ASP A 9 -12.01 -37.10 -40.44
CA ASP A 9 -12.91 -37.64 -39.41
C ASP A 9 -12.60 -37.01 -38.04
N PHE A 10 -13.17 -35.83 -37.78
CA PHE A 10 -12.94 -35.08 -36.54
C PHE A 10 -13.70 -35.62 -35.31
N TYR A 11 -14.76 -36.40 -35.51
CA TYR A 11 -15.62 -36.87 -34.43
C TYR A 11 -15.86 -38.38 -34.50
N LYS A 12 -15.57 -39.10 -33.41
CA LYS A 12 -15.89 -40.53 -33.28
C LYS A 12 -17.35 -40.81 -32.87
N TYR A 13 -18.17 -39.76 -32.77
CA TYR A 13 -19.59 -39.78 -32.42
C TYR A 13 -20.32 -38.65 -33.17
N THR A 14 -21.65 -38.72 -33.27
CA THR A 14 -22.44 -37.60 -33.79
C THR A 14 -22.73 -36.59 -32.68
N PRO A 15 -22.29 -35.31 -32.77
CA PRO A 15 -22.49 -34.33 -31.70
C PRO A 15 -23.97 -34.09 -31.39
N SER A 16 -24.34 -34.03 -30.11
CA SER A 16 -25.73 -33.83 -29.68
C SER A 16 -26.18 -32.37 -29.76
N LYS A 17 -27.14 -32.10 -30.66
CA LYS A 17 -27.84 -30.80 -30.77
C LYS A 17 -28.47 -30.37 -29.44
N VAL A 18 -29.18 -31.29 -28.81
CA VAL A 18 -29.98 -31.00 -27.61
C VAL A 18 -29.08 -30.61 -26.45
N ALA A 19 -27.99 -31.35 -26.23
CA ALA A 19 -27.03 -31.06 -25.17
C ALA A 19 -26.36 -29.69 -25.39
N ALA A 20 -25.95 -29.38 -26.62
CA ALA A 20 -25.35 -28.08 -26.95
C ALA A 20 -26.32 -26.92 -26.68
N ILE A 21 -27.60 -27.04 -27.05
CA ILE A 21 -28.63 -26.03 -26.78
C ILE A 21 -28.80 -25.78 -25.27
N ILE A 22 -28.83 -26.85 -24.46
CA ILE A 22 -28.95 -26.74 -23.01
C ILE A 22 -27.77 -25.94 -22.44
N PHE A 23 -26.54 -26.30 -22.81
CA PHE A 23 -25.36 -25.60 -22.31
C PHE A 23 -25.26 -24.15 -22.81
N ILE A 24 -25.69 -23.86 -24.04
CA ILE A 24 -25.81 -22.47 -24.51
C ILE A 24 -26.77 -21.68 -23.64
N ALA A 25 -27.95 -22.22 -23.32
CA ALA A 25 -28.91 -21.52 -22.46
C ALA A 25 -28.35 -21.29 -21.04
N LEU A 26 -27.64 -22.29 -20.50
CA LEU A 26 -26.98 -22.21 -19.20
C LEU A 26 -25.86 -21.15 -19.20
N PHE A 27 -24.98 -21.14 -20.20
CA PHE A 27 -23.91 -20.14 -20.33
C PHE A 27 -24.45 -18.75 -20.64
N PHE A 28 -25.51 -18.63 -21.45
CA PHE A 28 -26.17 -17.36 -21.71
C PHE A 28 -26.76 -16.76 -20.44
N SER A 29 -27.49 -17.54 -19.64
CA SER A 29 -28.11 -17.06 -18.40
C SER A 29 -27.08 -16.55 -17.40
N THR A 30 -26.00 -17.31 -17.17
CA THR A 30 -24.93 -16.93 -16.23
C THR A 30 -24.12 -15.74 -16.76
N THR A 31 -23.85 -15.67 -18.07
CA THR A 31 -23.13 -14.55 -18.72
C THR A 31 -23.94 -13.26 -18.67
N ALA A 32 -25.24 -13.32 -18.97
CA ALA A 32 -26.13 -12.17 -18.87
C ALA A 32 -26.19 -11.62 -17.44
N LEU A 33 -26.23 -12.50 -16.43
CA LEU A 33 -26.20 -12.09 -15.03
C LEU A 33 -24.87 -11.43 -14.65
N HIS A 34 -23.73 -11.97 -15.10
CA HIS A 34 -22.42 -11.34 -14.91
C HIS A 34 -22.34 -9.96 -15.57
N LEU A 35 -22.84 -9.80 -16.81
CA LEU A 35 -22.92 -8.50 -17.48
C LEU A 35 -23.77 -7.50 -16.70
N PHE A 36 -24.93 -7.94 -16.21
CA PHE A 36 -25.79 -7.11 -15.36
C PHE A 36 -25.06 -6.68 -14.08
N GLN A 37 -24.40 -7.61 -13.38
CA GLN A 37 -23.64 -7.34 -12.16
C GLN A 37 -22.42 -6.43 -12.42
N LEU A 38 -21.73 -6.61 -13.54
CA LEU A 38 -20.61 -5.79 -14.01
C LEU A 38 -21.01 -4.32 -14.17
N VAL A 39 -22.09 -4.07 -14.91
CA VAL A 39 -22.61 -2.72 -15.16
C VAL A 39 -23.17 -2.12 -13.88
N ARG A 40 -24.00 -2.86 -13.13
CA ARG A 40 -24.66 -2.36 -11.92
C ARG A 40 -23.69 -2.01 -10.81
N LYS A 41 -22.65 -2.83 -10.60
CA LYS A 41 -21.65 -2.66 -9.53
C LYS A 41 -20.37 -1.95 -9.99
N ARG A 42 -20.26 -1.59 -11.28
CA ARG A 42 -19.11 -0.90 -11.91
C ARG A 42 -17.76 -1.59 -11.64
N VAL A 43 -17.72 -2.89 -11.87
CA VAL A 43 -16.59 -3.78 -11.54
C VAL A 43 -15.85 -4.30 -12.76
N TRP A 44 -15.42 -3.37 -13.61
CA TRP A 44 -14.84 -3.62 -14.94
C TRP A 44 -13.60 -4.54 -14.96
N PHE A 45 -12.89 -4.72 -13.85
CA PHE A 45 -11.80 -5.69 -13.81
C PHE A 45 -12.27 -7.13 -14.03
N PHE A 46 -13.55 -7.41 -13.78
CA PHE A 46 -14.13 -8.74 -13.90
C PHE A 46 -14.69 -9.03 -15.31
N ILE A 47 -14.46 -8.15 -16.29
CA ILE A 47 -14.85 -8.35 -17.71
C ILE A 47 -14.43 -9.72 -18.27
N PRO A 48 -13.23 -10.28 -17.97
CA PRO A 48 -12.82 -11.57 -18.53
C PRO A 48 -13.81 -12.71 -18.27
N ILE A 49 -14.56 -12.70 -17.16
CA ILE A 49 -15.57 -13.75 -16.89
C ILE A 49 -16.71 -13.74 -17.93
N ALA A 50 -17.14 -12.54 -18.33
CA ALA A 50 -18.22 -12.36 -19.29
C ALA A 50 -17.74 -12.71 -20.71
N VAL A 51 -16.49 -12.36 -21.04
CA VAL A 51 -15.87 -12.74 -22.32
C VAL A 51 -15.67 -14.26 -22.38
N GLY A 52 -15.24 -14.89 -21.28
CA GLY A 52 -15.14 -16.35 -21.19
C GLY A 52 -16.49 -17.04 -21.39
N GLY A 53 -17.55 -16.53 -20.75
CA GLY A 53 -18.92 -17.04 -20.97
C GLY A 53 -19.41 -16.87 -22.41
N LEU A 54 -19.07 -15.75 -23.07
CA LEU A 54 -19.35 -15.57 -24.50
C LEU A 54 -18.60 -16.59 -25.36
N PHE A 55 -17.36 -16.92 -25.01
CA PHE A 55 -16.58 -17.92 -25.73
C PHE A 55 -17.19 -19.32 -25.61
N GLU A 56 -17.68 -19.69 -24.43
CA GLU A 56 -18.45 -20.93 -24.26
C GLU A 56 -19.69 -20.95 -25.17
N ILE A 57 -20.47 -19.86 -25.20
CA ILE A 57 -21.66 -19.75 -26.07
C ILE A 57 -21.29 -19.91 -27.55
N VAL A 58 -20.26 -19.21 -28.02
CA VAL A 58 -19.79 -19.31 -29.41
C VAL A 58 -19.29 -20.72 -29.72
N GLY A 59 -18.53 -21.33 -28.81
CA GLY A 59 -18.01 -22.69 -28.98
C GLY A 59 -19.13 -23.73 -29.11
N TYR A 60 -20.11 -23.72 -28.20
CA TYR A 60 -21.26 -24.63 -28.30
C TYR A 60 -22.20 -24.28 -29.46
N SER A 61 -22.26 -23.02 -29.91
CA SER A 61 -23.02 -22.64 -31.11
C SER A 61 -22.38 -23.25 -32.38
N ALA A 62 -21.05 -23.18 -32.50
CA ALA A 62 -20.33 -23.86 -33.56
C ALA A 62 -20.53 -25.38 -33.51
N ARG A 63 -20.63 -25.95 -32.30
CA ARG A 63 -20.97 -27.37 -32.11
C ARG A 63 -22.37 -27.74 -32.61
N ILE A 64 -23.37 -26.86 -32.46
CA ILE A 64 -24.69 -27.05 -33.09
C ILE A 64 -24.54 -27.11 -34.62
N ILE A 65 -23.74 -26.22 -35.21
CA ILE A 65 -23.50 -26.24 -36.66
C ILE A 65 -22.85 -27.58 -37.06
N SER A 66 -21.80 -28.03 -36.37
CA SER A 66 -21.19 -29.35 -36.62
C SER A 66 -22.19 -30.50 -36.52
N SER A 67 -23.12 -30.47 -35.55
CA SER A 67 -24.15 -31.50 -35.42
C SER A 67 -25.18 -31.51 -36.56
N THR A 68 -25.34 -30.41 -37.30
CA THR A 68 -26.20 -30.34 -38.50
C THR A 68 -25.51 -30.85 -39.76
N GLN A 69 -24.18 -30.90 -39.75
CA GLN A 69 -23.35 -31.32 -40.89
C GLN A 69 -23.03 -32.82 -40.88
N ALA A 70 -23.39 -33.55 -39.82
CA ALA A 70 -23.16 -34.99 -39.73
C ALA A 70 -23.80 -35.74 -40.93
N PRO A 71 -23.10 -36.73 -41.54
CA PRO A 71 -21.80 -37.29 -41.15
C PRO A 71 -20.57 -36.60 -41.79
N LEU A 72 -20.75 -35.65 -42.70
CA LEU A 72 -19.66 -34.97 -43.42
C LEU A 72 -19.39 -33.61 -42.77
N PHE A 73 -18.50 -33.62 -41.78
CA PHE A 73 -18.17 -32.42 -41.01
C PHE A 73 -17.30 -31.46 -41.80
N GLU A 74 -17.62 -30.16 -41.71
CA GLU A 74 -16.72 -29.11 -42.20
C GLU A 74 -15.68 -28.75 -41.13
N ASP A 75 -14.47 -28.40 -41.57
CA ASP A 75 -13.36 -28.02 -40.71
C ASP A 75 -13.66 -26.78 -39.86
N THR A 76 -14.37 -25.80 -40.44
CA THR A 76 -14.53 -24.47 -39.84
C THR A 76 -15.32 -24.51 -38.51
N PRO A 77 -16.51 -25.13 -38.43
CA PRO A 77 -17.23 -25.24 -37.15
C PRO A 77 -16.45 -26.04 -36.09
N TYR A 78 -15.72 -27.08 -36.50
CA TYR A 78 -14.87 -27.87 -35.60
C TYR A 78 -13.72 -27.03 -35.02
N ILE A 79 -13.03 -26.24 -35.86
CA ILE A 79 -11.94 -25.36 -35.42
C ILE A 79 -12.47 -24.28 -34.48
N ILE A 80 -13.62 -23.65 -34.81
CA ILE A 80 -14.23 -22.61 -33.96
C ILE A 80 -14.60 -23.20 -32.59
N GLN A 81 -15.30 -24.33 -32.52
CA GLN A 81 -15.63 -24.91 -31.20
C GLN A 81 -14.35 -25.21 -30.40
N ASN A 82 -13.32 -25.76 -31.03
CA ASN A 82 -12.14 -26.22 -30.31
C ASN A 82 -11.35 -25.03 -29.78
N LEU A 83 -11.18 -23.99 -30.60
CA LEU A 83 -10.47 -22.77 -30.21
C LEU A 83 -11.17 -22.04 -29.06
N PHE A 84 -12.48 -21.83 -29.17
CA PHE A 84 -13.23 -21.04 -28.19
C PHE A 84 -13.45 -21.79 -26.87
N LEU A 85 -13.76 -23.10 -26.91
CA LEU A 85 -13.87 -23.92 -25.69
C LEU A 85 -12.51 -24.10 -24.99
N LEU A 86 -11.41 -24.12 -25.74
CA LEU A 86 -10.07 -24.19 -25.15
C LEU A 86 -9.67 -22.87 -24.48
N LEU A 87 -10.04 -21.73 -25.08
CA LEU A 87 -9.67 -20.38 -24.61
C LEU A 87 -10.55 -19.86 -23.47
N ALA A 88 -11.82 -20.27 -23.39
CA ALA A 88 -12.74 -19.77 -22.37
C ALA A 88 -12.19 -19.95 -20.94
N PRO A 89 -11.66 -21.11 -20.53
CA PRO A 89 -11.19 -21.30 -19.14
C PRO A 89 -9.96 -20.48 -18.77
N ALA A 90 -9.13 -20.06 -19.73
CA ALA A 90 -8.05 -19.11 -19.48
C ALA A 90 -8.58 -17.73 -19.06
N LEU A 91 -9.69 -17.28 -19.65
CA LEU A 91 -10.36 -16.03 -19.26
C LEU A 91 -11.07 -16.16 -17.91
N LEU A 92 -11.65 -17.32 -17.63
CA LEU A 92 -12.23 -17.62 -16.31
C LEU A 92 -11.13 -17.64 -15.23
N ALA A 93 -9.97 -18.24 -15.52
CA ALA A 93 -8.80 -18.25 -14.65
C ALA A 93 -8.24 -16.83 -14.41
N ALA A 94 -8.13 -16.01 -15.46
CA ALA A 94 -7.71 -14.62 -15.35
C ALA A 94 -8.59 -13.83 -14.36
N SER A 95 -9.89 -14.10 -14.35
CA SER A 95 -10.85 -13.45 -13.45
C SER A 95 -10.53 -13.73 -11.97
N ILE A 96 -10.22 -14.98 -11.64
CA ILE A 96 -9.91 -15.38 -10.25
C ILE A 96 -8.52 -14.90 -9.80
N TYR A 97 -7.56 -14.76 -10.72
CA TYR A 97 -6.27 -14.12 -10.40
C TYR A 97 -6.45 -12.64 -10.02
N MET A 98 -7.33 -11.94 -10.75
CA MET A 98 -7.66 -10.55 -10.46
C MET A 98 -8.46 -10.41 -9.16
N GLU A 99 -9.33 -11.37 -8.85
CA GLU A 99 -10.05 -11.43 -7.59
C GLU A 99 -9.08 -11.61 -6.40
N LEU A 100 -8.18 -12.60 -6.44
CA LEU A 100 -7.18 -12.79 -5.39
C LEU A 100 -6.33 -11.53 -5.19
N ARG A 101 -5.91 -10.89 -6.29
CA ARG A 101 -5.15 -9.64 -6.26
C ARG A 101 -5.88 -8.55 -5.45
N ARG A 102 -7.20 -8.45 -5.59
CA ARG A 102 -8.04 -7.46 -4.89
C ARG A 102 -8.35 -7.86 -3.45
N ILE A 103 -8.51 -9.15 -3.16
CA ILE A 103 -8.61 -9.64 -1.78
C ILE A 103 -7.35 -9.27 -1.01
N ILE A 104 -6.17 -9.54 -1.58
CA ILE A 104 -4.89 -9.14 -1.00
C ILE A 104 -4.84 -7.62 -0.79
N ALA A 105 -5.43 -6.83 -1.70
CA ALA A 105 -5.56 -5.36 -1.61
C ALA A 105 -6.42 -4.89 -0.46
N VAL A 106 -7.62 -5.40 -0.33
CA VAL A 106 -8.53 -5.01 0.76
C VAL A 106 -7.97 -5.39 2.13
N LEU A 107 -7.25 -6.50 2.22
CA LEU A 107 -6.72 -6.99 3.48
C LEU A 107 -5.36 -6.37 3.86
N HIS A 108 -4.79 -5.49 3.04
CA HIS A 108 -3.41 -4.99 3.21
C HIS A 108 -2.42 -6.14 3.47
N GLY A 109 -2.63 -7.26 2.77
CA GLY A 109 -1.97 -8.54 3.01
C GLY A 109 -0.75 -8.78 2.11
N GLU A 110 -0.14 -7.74 1.54
CA GLU A 110 0.99 -7.85 0.60
C GLU A 110 2.13 -8.71 1.17
N GLN A 111 2.47 -8.49 2.43
CA GLN A 111 3.53 -9.21 3.17
C GLN A 111 3.25 -10.71 3.32
N HIS A 112 1.97 -11.12 3.22
CA HIS A 112 1.56 -12.52 3.33
C HIS A 112 1.52 -13.23 1.97
N SER A 113 1.61 -12.51 0.85
CA SER A 113 1.66 -13.08 -0.50
C SER A 113 3.10 -13.33 -0.94
N ILE A 114 3.40 -14.52 -1.48
CA ILE A 114 4.72 -14.81 -2.08
C ILE A 114 4.95 -13.97 -3.32
N ILE A 115 3.92 -13.83 -4.16
CA ILE A 115 3.99 -13.07 -5.40
C ILE A 115 3.48 -11.66 -5.13
N ARG A 116 4.27 -10.65 -5.53
CA ARG A 116 3.87 -9.25 -5.42
C ARG A 116 2.55 -9.02 -6.17
N ARG A 117 1.61 -8.32 -5.54
CA ARG A 117 0.27 -8.05 -6.06
C ARG A 117 0.24 -7.57 -7.52
N THR A 118 1.15 -6.68 -7.91
CA THR A 118 1.21 -6.10 -9.27
C THR A 118 1.66 -7.10 -10.34
N TRP A 119 2.38 -8.16 -9.93
CA TRP A 119 2.87 -9.22 -10.80
C TRP A 119 1.93 -10.42 -10.87
N MET A 120 1.08 -10.64 -9.85
CA MET A 120 0.14 -11.78 -9.78
C MET A 120 -0.61 -12.00 -11.11
N THR A 121 -1.39 -11.01 -11.56
CA THR A 121 -2.16 -11.14 -12.81
C THR A 121 -1.23 -11.25 -14.03
N LYS A 122 -0.10 -10.54 -14.05
CA LYS A 122 0.81 -10.54 -15.20
C LYS A 122 1.47 -11.90 -15.41
N ILE A 123 1.93 -12.54 -14.34
CA ILE A 123 2.62 -13.84 -14.42
C ILE A 123 1.65 -14.91 -14.92
N PHE A 124 0.49 -15.05 -14.27
CA PHE A 124 -0.42 -16.15 -14.57
C PHE A 124 -1.15 -15.96 -15.89
N VAL A 125 -1.59 -14.75 -16.24
CA VAL A 125 -2.21 -14.49 -17.55
C VAL A 125 -1.20 -14.68 -18.69
N THR A 126 0.06 -14.26 -18.51
CA THR A 126 1.10 -14.54 -19.52
C THR A 126 1.37 -16.03 -19.66
N GLY A 127 1.36 -16.79 -18.55
CA GLY A 127 1.45 -18.25 -18.59
C GLY A 127 0.30 -18.88 -19.38
N ASP A 128 -0.93 -18.43 -19.15
CA ASP A 128 -2.12 -18.90 -19.88
C ASP A 128 -2.05 -18.52 -21.37
N ILE A 129 -1.68 -17.29 -21.71
CA ILE A 129 -1.50 -16.85 -23.11
C ILE A 129 -0.40 -17.68 -23.80
N LEU A 130 0.74 -17.89 -23.14
CA LEU A 130 1.82 -18.71 -23.68
C LEU A 130 1.35 -20.15 -23.94
N SER A 131 0.67 -20.74 -22.97
CA SER A 131 0.11 -22.08 -23.10
C SER A 131 -0.89 -22.18 -24.24
N PHE A 132 -1.72 -21.16 -24.44
CA PHE A 132 -2.70 -21.09 -25.53
C PHE A 132 -2.02 -20.94 -26.88
N VAL A 133 -0.99 -20.11 -27.00
CA VAL A 133 -0.22 -19.99 -28.26
C VAL A 133 0.39 -21.34 -28.64
N VAL A 134 0.97 -22.06 -27.67
CA VAL A 134 1.50 -23.40 -27.89
C VAL A 134 0.40 -24.36 -28.35
N GLN A 135 -0.76 -24.37 -27.67
CA GLN A 135 -1.89 -25.22 -28.06
C GLN A 135 -2.45 -24.88 -29.44
N GLY A 136 -2.57 -23.59 -29.77
CA GLY A 136 -3.00 -23.11 -31.08
C GLY A 136 -2.04 -23.48 -32.21
N LEU A 137 -0.72 -23.40 -31.96
CA LEU A 137 0.29 -23.90 -32.90
C LEU A 137 0.17 -25.40 -33.11
N GLY A 138 -0.01 -26.16 -32.03
CA GLY A 138 -0.22 -27.60 -32.11
C GLY A 138 -1.49 -27.95 -32.90
N GLY A 139 -2.61 -27.26 -32.64
CA GLY A 139 -3.87 -27.43 -33.38
C GLY A 139 -3.76 -27.05 -34.86
N GLY A 140 -3.05 -25.96 -35.18
CA GLY A 140 -2.78 -25.55 -36.56
C GLY A 140 -1.92 -26.56 -37.32
N ILE A 141 -0.92 -27.16 -36.66
CA ILE A 141 -0.12 -28.24 -37.25
C ILE A 141 -0.99 -29.48 -37.49
N MET A 142 -1.88 -29.85 -36.56
CA MET A 142 -2.81 -30.97 -36.77
C MET A 142 -3.76 -30.75 -37.96
N ALA A 143 -4.17 -29.50 -38.22
CA ALA A 143 -5.05 -29.16 -39.34
C ALA A 143 -4.40 -29.37 -40.73
N SER A 144 -3.08 -29.60 -40.81
CA SER A 144 -2.37 -29.88 -42.07
C SER A 144 -2.45 -31.34 -42.54
N GLY A 145 -3.18 -32.21 -41.82
CA GLY A 145 -3.64 -33.52 -42.29
C GLY A 145 -2.62 -34.66 -42.35
N THR A 146 -1.31 -34.41 -42.39
CA THR A 146 -0.32 -35.51 -42.48
C THR A 146 -0.15 -36.28 -41.16
N PRO A 147 0.07 -37.62 -41.17
CA PRO A 147 0.22 -38.43 -39.95
C PRO A 147 1.35 -37.95 -39.03
N SER A 148 2.47 -37.49 -39.59
CA SER A 148 3.58 -36.90 -38.82
C SER A 148 3.16 -35.61 -38.13
N ASN A 149 2.41 -34.74 -38.83
CA ASN A 149 1.95 -33.46 -38.29
C ASN A 149 0.85 -33.66 -37.24
N LEU A 150 -0.03 -34.65 -37.38
CA LEU A 150 -1.02 -35.00 -36.35
C LEU A 150 -0.34 -35.38 -35.02
N SER A 151 0.66 -36.28 -35.06
CA SER A 151 1.37 -36.72 -33.85
C SER A 151 2.23 -35.61 -33.23
N LEU A 152 2.84 -34.75 -34.06
CA LEU A 152 3.62 -33.60 -33.61
C LEU A 152 2.72 -32.55 -32.97
N GLY A 153 1.62 -32.20 -33.63
CA GLY A 153 0.65 -31.22 -33.15
C GLY A 153 0.00 -31.66 -31.84
N GLN A 154 -0.38 -32.93 -31.70
CA GLN A 154 -0.90 -33.49 -30.45
C GLN A 154 0.12 -33.34 -29.31
N LYS A 155 1.40 -33.67 -29.53
CA LYS A 155 2.47 -33.48 -28.51
C LYS A 155 2.62 -32.02 -28.12
N ILE A 156 2.57 -31.10 -29.09
CA ILE A 156 2.65 -29.66 -28.82
C ILE A 156 1.46 -29.19 -27.97
N ILE A 157 0.23 -29.65 -28.27
CA ILE A 157 -0.95 -29.33 -27.44
C ILE A 157 -0.76 -29.85 -26.01
N ILE A 158 -0.29 -31.08 -25.82
CA ILE A 158 -0.02 -31.65 -24.49
C ILE A 158 1.00 -30.80 -23.72
N VAL A 159 2.07 -30.33 -24.38
CA VAL A 159 3.05 -29.43 -23.76
C VAL A 159 2.39 -28.12 -23.31
N GLY A 160 1.56 -27.52 -24.15
CA GLY A 160 0.82 -26.31 -23.79
C GLY A 160 -0.12 -26.54 -22.59
N LEU A 161 -0.89 -27.62 -22.59
CA LEU A 161 -1.76 -28.00 -21.47
C LEU A 161 -0.96 -28.26 -20.18
N ALA A 162 0.22 -28.88 -20.26
CA ALA A 162 1.09 -29.11 -19.11
C ALA A 162 1.64 -27.80 -18.52
N ILE A 163 2.05 -26.86 -19.38
CA ILE A 163 2.47 -25.51 -18.94
C ILE A 163 1.31 -24.83 -18.20
N GLN A 164 0.10 -24.84 -18.78
CA GLN A 164 -1.10 -24.28 -18.16
C GLN A 164 -1.35 -24.89 -16.78
N LEU A 165 -1.27 -26.22 -16.67
CA LEU A 165 -1.47 -26.96 -15.43
C LEU A 165 -0.46 -26.57 -14.34
N ILE A 166 0.81 -26.40 -14.71
CA ILE A 166 1.88 -25.99 -13.78
C ILE A 166 1.62 -24.57 -13.27
N PHE A 167 1.39 -23.61 -14.17
CA PHE A 167 1.14 -22.21 -13.78
C PHE A 167 -0.10 -22.10 -12.89
N PHE A 168 -1.16 -22.82 -13.23
CA PHE A 168 -2.38 -22.83 -12.43
C PHE A 168 -2.19 -23.51 -11.07
N GLY A 169 -1.42 -24.61 -11.02
CA GLY A 169 -1.03 -25.27 -9.76
C GLY A 169 -0.25 -24.33 -8.84
N VAL A 170 0.68 -23.55 -9.39
CA VAL A 170 1.40 -22.52 -8.63
C VAL A 170 0.45 -21.46 -8.08
N PHE A 171 -0.56 -21.03 -8.85
CA PHE A 171 -1.58 -20.10 -8.35
C PHE A 171 -2.33 -20.64 -7.14
N ILE A 172 -2.73 -21.92 -7.16
CA ILE A 172 -3.40 -22.57 -6.02
C ILE A 172 -2.47 -22.58 -4.79
N ILE A 173 -1.20 -22.95 -4.97
CA ILE A 173 -0.20 -22.96 -3.89
C ILE A 173 -0.02 -21.56 -3.29
N VAL A 174 0.09 -20.53 -4.13
CA VAL A 174 0.20 -19.12 -3.69
C VAL A 174 -1.03 -18.71 -2.88
N THR A 175 -2.23 -19.11 -3.33
CA THR A 175 -3.49 -18.85 -2.63
C THR A 175 -3.54 -19.54 -1.25
N ILE A 176 -3.10 -20.79 -1.17
CA ILE A 176 -2.99 -21.54 0.09
C ILE A 176 -2.00 -20.89 1.04
N ILE A 177 -0.82 -20.50 0.55
CA ILE A 177 0.20 -19.87 1.40
C ILE A 177 -0.27 -18.53 1.91
N PHE A 178 -0.87 -17.69 1.04
CA PHE A 178 -1.47 -16.43 1.44
C PHE A 178 -2.52 -16.63 2.53
N HIS A 179 -3.47 -17.56 2.32
CA HIS A 179 -4.52 -17.83 3.29
C HIS A 179 -3.97 -18.32 4.63
N ARG A 180 -3.04 -19.28 4.63
CA ARG A 180 -2.41 -19.80 5.87
C ARG A 180 -1.65 -18.72 6.61
N ARG A 181 -0.89 -17.87 5.90
CA ARG A 181 -0.16 -16.75 6.50
C ARG A 181 -1.09 -15.72 7.11
N MET A 182 -2.18 -15.37 6.40
CA MET A 182 -3.22 -14.47 6.91
C MET A 182 -3.96 -15.02 8.14
N LEU A 183 -4.15 -16.34 8.24
CA LEU A 183 -4.75 -16.96 9.44
C LEU A 183 -3.80 -16.97 10.63
N ARG A 184 -2.49 -17.10 10.39
CA ARG A 184 -1.47 -17.15 11.45
C ARG A 184 -1.07 -15.76 11.95
N TYR A 185 -1.02 -14.79 11.05
CA TYR A 185 -0.64 -13.40 11.33
C TYR A 185 -1.66 -12.47 10.66
N PRO A 186 -2.88 -12.32 11.23
CA PRO A 186 -3.92 -11.47 10.64
C PRO A 186 -3.50 -10.01 10.63
N THR A 187 -3.80 -9.30 9.54
CA THR A 187 -3.60 -7.84 9.44
C THR A 187 -4.73 -7.11 10.15
N ALA A 188 -4.49 -5.87 10.60
CA ALA A 188 -5.52 -5.03 11.19
C ALA A 188 -6.75 -4.89 10.26
N ALA A 189 -6.53 -4.69 8.96
CA ALA A 189 -7.59 -4.65 7.95
C ALA A 189 -8.40 -5.95 7.86
N SER A 190 -7.77 -7.12 8.05
CA SER A 190 -8.47 -8.42 8.04
C SER A 190 -9.33 -8.68 9.27
N ILE A 191 -9.08 -7.95 10.37
CA ILE A 191 -9.84 -8.03 11.63
C ILE A 191 -10.95 -6.98 11.64
N SER A 192 -10.71 -5.77 11.14
CA SER A 192 -11.67 -4.66 11.15
C SER A 192 -12.69 -4.70 10.01
N ILE A 193 -12.45 -5.51 8.96
CA ILE A 193 -13.36 -5.61 7.83
C ILE A 193 -14.67 -6.32 8.21
N THR A 194 -15.79 -5.66 7.95
CA THR A 194 -17.14 -6.18 8.24
C THR A 194 -17.54 -7.35 7.32
N VAL A 195 -16.88 -7.49 6.17
CA VAL A 195 -17.15 -8.53 5.19
C VAL A 195 -16.20 -9.71 5.39
N SER A 196 -16.76 -10.92 5.49
CA SER A 196 -15.97 -12.15 5.64
C SER A 196 -15.14 -12.45 4.39
N TRP A 197 -13.90 -11.96 4.38
CA TRP A 197 -12.93 -12.20 3.30
C TRP A 197 -12.60 -13.68 3.13
N ARG A 198 -12.70 -14.47 4.21
CA ARG A 198 -12.50 -15.93 4.20
C ARG A 198 -13.47 -16.62 3.23
N LYS A 199 -14.72 -16.13 3.16
CA LYS A 199 -15.74 -16.63 2.21
C LYS A 199 -15.22 -16.59 0.77
N TYR A 200 -14.57 -15.49 0.38
CA TYR A 200 -14.04 -15.31 -0.97
C TYR A 200 -12.82 -16.20 -1.23
N ILE A 201 -11.97 -16.44 -0.22
CA ILE A 201 -10.88 -17.43 -0.35
C ILE A 201 -11.42 -18.86 -0.53
N TYR A 202 -12.47 -19.25 0.20
CA TYR A 202 -13.10 -20.57 -0.01
C TYR A 202 -13.74 -20.69 -1.40
N VAL A 203 -14.38 -19.62 -1.88
CA VAL A 203 -14.87 -19.57 -3.26
C VAL A 203 -13.73 -19.75 -4.25
N LEU A 204 -12.60 -19.05 -4.05
CA LEU A 204 -11.40 -19.23 -4.88
C LEU A 204 -10.91 -20.69 -4.88
N TYR A 205 -10.96 -21.42 -3.77
CA TYR A 205 -10.62 -22.85 -3.77
C TYR A 205 -11.59 -23.71 -4.58
N ILE A 206 -12.90 -23.48 -4.42
CA ILE A 206 -13.93 -24.24 -5.16
C ILE A 206 -13.74 -24.03 -6.66
N VAL A 207 -13.67 -22.78 -7.12
CA VAL A 207 -13.51 -22.48 -8.55
C VAL A 207 -12.15 -22.94 -9.09
N SER A 208 -11.09 -22.85 -8.28
CA SER A 208 -9.78 -23.38 -8.69
C SER A 208 -9.80 -24.90 -8.83
N LEU A 209 -10.51 -25.62 -7.96
CA LEU A 209 -10.64 -27.08 -8.09
C LEU A 209 -11.40 -27.47 -9.37
N LEU A 210 -12.44 -26.72 -9.74
CA LEU A 210 -13.20 -26.94 -10.98
C LEU A 210 -12.33 -26.71 -12.23
N ILE A 211 -11.57 -25.61 -12.28
CA ILE A 211 -10.63 -25.35 -13.38
C ILE A 211 -9.55 -26.43 -13.42
N MET A 212 -9.00 -26.82 -12.27
CA MET A 212 -7.96 -27.84 -12.20
C MET A 212 -8.47 -29.20 -12.71
N ALA A 213 -9.66 -29.62 -12.29
CA ALA A 213 -10.28 -30.87 -12.74
C ALA A 213 -10.50 -30.87 -14.26
N ARG A 214 -11.00 -29.75 -14.82
CA ARG A 214 -11.12 -29.57 -16.27
C ARG A 214 -9.77 -29.65 -16.98
N SER A 215 -8.75 -28.96 -16.47
CA SER A 215 -7.41 -28.96 -17.07
C SER A 215 -6.77 -30.35 -17.05
N ILE A 216 -6.94 -31.11 -15.97
CA ILE A 216 -6.49 -32.50 -15.88
C ILE A 216 -7.24 -33.38 -16.88
N PHE A 217 -8.56 -33.22 -16.99
CA PHE A 217 -9.37 -33.92 -17.99
C PHE A 217 -8.87 -33.63 -19.41
N ARG A 218 -8.60 -32.36 -19.75
CA ARG A 218 -8.06 -31.99 -21.08
C ARG A 218 -6.69 -32.60 -21.34
N VAL A 219 -5.79 -32.64 -20.36
CA VAL A 219 -4.52 -33.37 -20.52
C VAL A 219 -4.78 -34.85 -20.77
N ALA A 220 -5.65 -35.50 -19.99
CA ALA A 220 -5.95 -36.93 -20.14
C ALA A 220 -6.58 -37.25 -21.50
N GLU A 221 -7.49 -36.40 -21.98
CA GLU A 221 -8.14 -36.49 -23.29
C GLU A 221 -7.09 -36.49 -24.42
N TYR A 222 -6.19 -35.51 -24.43
CA TYR A 222 -5.14 -35.41 -25.44
C TYR A 222 -4.04 -36.48 -25.30
N VAL A 223 -3.77 -36.97 -24.09
CA VAL A 223 -2.80 -38.06 -23.87
C VAL A 223 -3.35 -39.40 -24.37
N GLN A 224 -4.64 -39.68 -24.19
CA GLN A 224 -5.27 -40.89 -24.74
C GLN A 224 -5.35 -40.85 -26.27
N GLY A 225 -5.45 -39.65 -26.86
CA GLY A 225 -5.52 -39.47 -28.31
C GLY A 225 -6.85 -39.94 -28.90
N THR A 226 -6.93 -39.95 -30.24
CA THR A 226 -8.19 -40.14 -30.99
C THR A 226 -8.87 -41.50 -30.79
N GLU A 227 -8.15 -42.51 -30.29
CA GLU A 227 -8.70 -43.84 -29.99
C GLU A 227 -9.09 -44.01 -28.51
N GLY A 228 -8.89 -42.99 -27.69
CA GLY A 228 -9.20 -42.99 -26.27
C GLY A 228 -10.70 -43.00 -25.96
N GLU A 229 -11.07 -43.63 -24.84
CA GLU A 229 -12.45 -43.71 -24.35
C GLU A 229 -13.05 -42.31 -24.11
N LEU A 230 -12.23 -41.36 -23.67
CA LEU A 230 -12.64 -39.98 -23.37
C LEU A 230 -13.10 -39.21 -24.62
N LEU A 231 -12.47 -39.43 -25.78
CA LEU A 231 -12.84 -38.81 -27.04
C LEU A 231 -13.96 -39.56 -27.78
N ARG A 232 -14.22 -40.82 -27.42
CA ARG A 232 -15.29 -41.64 -28.00
C ARG A 232 -16.67 -41.31 -27.45
N HIS A 233 -16.76 -40.85 -26.20
CA HIS A 233 -18.03 -40.56 -25.53
C HIS A 233 -18.21 -39.07 -25.26
N GLU A 234 -19.19 -38.47 -25.92
CA GLU A 234 -19.52 -37.04 -25.79
C GLU A 234 -19.85 -36.61 -24.35
N VAL A 235 -20.38 -37.54 -23.53
CA VAL A 235 -20.79 -37.26 -22.14
C VAL A 235 -19.65 -36.67 -21.32
N TYR A 236 -18.41 -37.11 -21.54
CA TYR A 236 -17.26 -36.61 -20.80
C TYR A 236 -16.95 -35.14 -21.09
N LEU A 237 -17.13 -34.70 -22.33
CA LEU A 237 -16.98 -33.30 -22.71
C LEU A 237 -17.99 -32.42 -21.96
N TYR A 238 -19.26 -32.80 -21.94
CA TYR A 238 -20.27 -32.02 -21.21
C TYR A 238 -20.10 -32.08 -19.69
N ALA A 239 -19.69 -33.21 -19.13
CA ALA A 239 -19.51 -33.37 -17.69
C ALA A 239 -18.26 -32.66 -17.15
N PHE A 240 -17.11 -32.84 -17.81
CA PHE A 240 -15.81 -32.41 -17.30
C PHE A 240 -15.27 -31.13 -17.97
N ASP A 241 -15.89 -30.66 -19.04
CA ASP A 241 -15.57 -29.37 -19.63
C ASP A 241 -16.71 -28.38 -19.39
N ALA A 242 -17.91 -28.65 -19.92
CA ALA A 242 -19.03 -27.71 -19.90
C ALA A 242 -19.58 -27.47 -18.48
N ALA A 243 -19.95 -28.55 -17.77
CA ALA A 243 -20.62 -28.43 -16.47
C ALA A 243 -19.71 -27.82 -15.40
N LEU A 244 -18.42 -28.16 -15.38
CA LEU A 244 -17.48 -27.59 -14.43
C LEU A 244 -17.33 -26.06 -14.63
N MET A 245 -17.21 -25.60 -15.88
CA MET A 245 -17.07 -24.17 -16.19
C MET A 245 -18.37 -23.41 -15.91
N TRP A 246 -19.52 -24.02 -16.21
CA TRP A 246 -20.82 -23.44 -15.86
C TRP A 246 -21.00 -23.29 -14.34
N ILE A 247 -20.72 -24.34 -13.56
CA ILE A 247 -20.80 -24.31 -12.08
C ILE A 247 -19.89 -23.20 -11.55
N LEU A 248 -18.66 -23.07 -12.07
CA LEU A 248 -17.74 -21.99 -11.71
C LEU A 248 -18.38 -20.62 -11.91
N MET A 249 -18.97 -20.37 -13.09
CA MET A 249 -19.60 -19.08 -13.37
C MET A 249 -20.79 -18.81 -12.46
N VAL A 250 -21.57 -19.84 -12.11
CA VAL A 250 -22.69 -19.74 -11.15
C VAL A 250 -22.18 -19.39 -9.75
N VAL A 251 -21.13 -20.05 -9.27
CA VAL A 251 -20.52 -19.75 -7.96
C VAL A 251 -20.08 -18.28 -7.88
N LEU A 252 -19.44 -17.76 -8.93
CA LEU A 252 -19.00 -16.36 -8.99
C LEU A 252 -20.15 -15.37 -9.22
N ASN A 253 -21.29 -15.80 -9.77
CA ASN A 253 -22.51 -15.00 -9.84
C ASN A 253 -23.14 -14.81 -8.45
N VAL A 254 -23.15 -15.88 -7.64
CA VAL A 254 -23.69 -15.87 -6.27
C VAL A 254 -22.76 -15.10 -5.32
N VAL A 255 -21.47 -15.39 -5.36
CA VAL A 255 -20.45 -14.70 -4.55
C VAL A 255 -19.63 -13.78 -5.43
N HIS A 256 -20.28 -12.72 -5.90
CA HIS A 256 -19.64 -11.77 -6.81
C HIS A 256 -18.61 -10.88 -6.07
N PRO A 257 -17.40 -10.65 -6.61
CA PRO A 257 -16.33 -9.85 -5.99
C PRO A 257 -16.60 -8.33 -5.98
N GLY A 258 -17.87 -7.95 -6.18
CA GLY A 258 -18.31 -6.57 -6.32
C GLY A 258 -18.13 -5.78 -5.03
N VAL A 259 -18.41 -6.43 -3.91
CA VAL A 259 -18.30 -5.85 -2.57
C VAL A 259 -16.85 -5.48 -2.25
N ILE A 260 -15.90 -6.37 -2.56
CA ILE A 260 -14.46 -6.15 -2.36
C ILE A 260 -13.98 -4.98 -3.21
N SER A 261 -14.43 -4.89 -4.45
CA SER A 261 -14.06 -3.77 -5.32
C SER A 261 -14.69 -2.45 -4.88
N GLU A 262 -15.91 -2.46 -4.36
CA GLU A 262 -16.57 -1.27 -3.84
C GLU A 262 -15.81 -0.70 -2.63
N MET A 263 -15.31 -1.58 -1.75
CA MET A 263 -14.48 -1.18 -0.60
C MET A 263 -13.18 -0.49 -1.05
N LEU A 264 -12.47 -1.06 -2.03
CA LEU A 264 -11.27 -0.42 -2.60
C LEU A 264 -11.58 0.92 -3.25
N ASN A 265 -12.70 1.01 -3.99
CA ASN A 265 -13.10 2.23 -4.66
C ASN A 265 -13.54 3.31 -3.65
N LYS A 266 -14.19 2.92 -2.54
CA LYS A 266 -14.51 3.84 -1.44
C LYS A 266 -13.24 4.34 -0.76
N GLU A 267 -12.30 3.45 -0.46
CA GLU A 267 -11.00 3.84 0.11
C GLU A 267 -10.24 4.79 -0.83
N ALA A 268 -10.25 4.53 -2.14
CA ALA A 268 -9.65 5.42 -3.14
C ALA A 268 -10.38 6.77 -3.25
N ARG A 269 -11.72 6.78 -3.21
CA ARG A 269 -12.53 8.00 -3.24
C ARG A 269 -12.39 8.85 -1.98
N VAL A 270 -12.24 8.25 -0.81
CA VAL A 270 -11.93 8.99 0.42
C VAL A 270 -10.56 9.64 0.27
N LYS A 271 -9.56 8.89 -0.21
CA LYS A 271 -8.22 9.40 -0.52
C LYS A 271 -8.20 10.50 -1.60
N SER A 272 -9.15 10.49 -2.54
CA SER A 272 -9.25 11.49 -3.62
C SER A 272 -10.18 12.67 -3.29
N GLY A 273 -11.24 12.47 -2.51
CA GLY A 273 -12.19 13.50 -2.12
C GLY A 273 -11.66 14.43 -1.03
N GLU A 274 -10.72 13.95 -0.21
CA GLU A 274 -9.88 14.82 0.64
C GLU A 274 -9.01 15.78 -0.20
N VAL A 275 -8.83 15.56 -1.51
CA VAL A 275 -8.04 16.42 -2.42
C VAL A 275 -8.90 17.52 -3.07
N GLU A 276 -10.24 17.43 -3.02
CA GLU A 276 -11.15 18.29 -3.83
C GLU A 276 -11.97 19.31 -3.02
N MET A 277 -11.90 19.34 -1.68
CA MET A 277 -12.49 20.42 -0.88
C MET A 277 -11.48 21.57 -0.67
N GLN A 278 -11.40 22.48 -1.65
CA GLN A 278 -10.94 23.86 -1.44
C GLN A 278 -12.06 24.67 -0.77
N PRO A 279 -11.80 25.48 0.28
CA PRO A 279 -12.77 26.43 0.77
C PRO A 279 -12.85 27.62 -0.18
N GLU A 280 -14.03 27.86 -0.77
CA GLU A 280 -14.40 29.14 -1.36
C GLU A 280 -14.33 30.22 -0.27
N GLU A 281 -13.55 31.28 -0.52
CA GLU A 281 -13.36 32.41 0.39
C GLU A 281 -14.69 33.15 0.63
N LEU A 282 -15.17 33.15 1.87
CA LEU A 282 -16.22 34.07 2.32
C LEU A 282 -15.64 35.50 2.38
N ASN A 283 -15.94 36.30 1.36
CA ASN A 283 -15.76 37.76 1.43
C ASN A 283 -16.81 38.36 2.37
N LEU A 284 -16.35 38.81 3.54
CA LEU A 284 -17.09 39.68 4.46
C LEU A 284 -16.90 41.13 4.04
N THR A 285 -17.91 41.76 3.44
CA THR A 285 -18.14 43.20 3.53
C THR A 285 -19.63 43.56 3.54
N GLY A 286 -20.05 44.35 4.54
CA GLY A 286 -21.12 45.36 4.38
C GLY A 286 -22.50 45.09 4.99
N ASN A 287 -22.72 45.62 6.20
CA ASN A 287 -23.91 46.31 6.75
C ASN A 287 -25.33 45.99 6.21
N HIS A 288 -26.23 45.48 7.08
CA HIS A 288 -27.36 46.20 7.74
C HIS A 288 -28.30 45.19 8.49
N PRO A 289 -29.27 45.61 9.34
CA PRO A 289 -29.43 45.11 10.70
C PRO A 289 -30.57 44.09 10.91
N LEU A 290 -30.50 43.49 12.11
CA LEU A 290 -31.46 42.64 12.82
C LEU A 290 -32.96 42.80 12.45
N GLU A 291 -33.59 41.68 12.09
CA GLU A 291 -34.99 41.39 12.44
C GLU A 291 -35.14 39.93 12.90
N LEU A 292 -35.73 39.77 14.10
CA LEU A 292 -36.21 38.50 14.64
C LEU A 292 -37.58 38.16 14.03
N SER A 293 -37.77 36.91 13.57
CA SER A 293 -39.09 36.25 13.57
C SER A 293 -39.03 34.81 13.04
N GLY A 294 -39.57 33.86 13.82
CA GLY A 294 -40.35 32.72 13.30
C GLY A 294 -39.64 31.36 13.14
N SER A 295 -40.05 30.40 13.97
CA SER A 295 -39.83 28.95 13.84
C SER A 295 -40.95 28.29 12.98
N PRO A 296 -41.04 26.96 12.84
CA PRO A 296 -40.31 26.06 11.93
C PRO A 296 -41.27 25.38 10.92
N GLU A 297 -40.78 24.80 9.82
CA GLU A 297 -41.34 23.58 9.17
C GLU A 297 -40.69 23.30 7.80
N GLY A 298 -40.69 22.02 7.40
CA GLY A 298 -40.73 21.66 5.98
C GLY A 298 -39.52 20.94 5.40
N VAL A 299 -39.49 19.62 5.57
CA VAL A 299 -38.69 18.69 4.78
C VAL A 299 -39.06 18.79 3.29
N GLN A 300 -38.13 19.17 2.42
CA GLN A 300 -38.20 18.78 1.00
C GLN A 300 -36.84 18.85 0.30
N ARG A 301 -36.42 17.71 -0.26
CA ARG A 301 -35.30 17.60 -1.21
C ARG A 301 -35.75 18.07 -2.60
N PRO A 302 -34.93 18.82 -3.36
CA PRO A 302 -34.99 18.83 -4.83
C PRO A 302 -33.78 18.05 -5.36
N ARG A 303 -33.90 16.98 -6.15
CA ARG A 303 -34.35 16.84 -7.55
C ARG A 303 -33.60 17.77 -8.52
N VAL A 304 -32.61 17.17 -9.18
CA VAL A 304 -31.77 17.73 -10.26
C VAL A 304 -32.63 17.97 -11.50
N SER A 305 -32.50 19.17 -12.10
CA SER A 305 -33.02 19.53 -13.40
C SER A 305 -31.88 20.11 -14.23
N LEU A 306 -31.59 19.47 -15.37
CA LEU A 306 -30.65 19.93 -16.39
C LEU A 306 -31.40 20.83 -17.37
N GLY A 307 -30.85 22.01 -17.71
CA GLY A 307 -31.48 22.95 -18.65
C GLY A 307 -30.54 24.06 -19.13
N GLU A 308 -29.99 23.83 -20.32
CA GLU A 308 -29.52 24.71 -21.40
C GLU A 308 -29.56 26.26 -21.29
N THR A 309 -28.37 26.85 -21.56
CA THR A 309 -28.01 27.88 -22.58
C THR A 309 -28.55 29.33 -22.51
N ILE A 310 -27.64 30.34 -22.59
CA ILE A 310 -27.51 31.41 -23.64
C ILE A 310 -26.86 32.76 -23.16
N PHE A 311 -25.74 33.10 -23.84
CA PHE A 311 -25.21 34.41 -24.37
C PHE A 311 -24.59 35.59 -23.57
N GLU A 312 -23.66 36.24 -24.33
CA GLU A 312 -23.08 37.61 -24.31
C GLU A 312 -21.88 37.93 -23.38
N SER A 313 -20.83 38.68 -23.76
CA SER A 313 -20.34 39.29 -25.03
C SER A 313 -18.90 39.81 -24.84
N TYR A 314 -18.32 40.40 -25.91
CA TYR A 314 -17.01 41.10 -26.09
C TYR A 314 -15.80 40.21 -26.46
N GLY A 315 -15.07 40.37 -27.58
CA GLY A 315 -15.02 41.41 -28.61
C GLY A 315 -13.63 42.06 -28.68
N ASP A 316 -12.77 41.61 -29.62
CA ASP A 316 -11.97 42.41 -30.57
C ASP A 316 -10.71 41.68 -31.10
N GLU A 317 -10.62 41.61 -32.44
CA GLU A 317 -9.43 41.28 -33.24
C GLU A 317 -8.67 42.57 -33.67
N PRO A 318 -7.46 42.45 -34.26
CA PRO A 318 -7.42 42.61 -35.73
C PRO A 318 -6.41 41.70 -36.50
N VAL A 319 -6.92 41.07 -37.56
CA VAL A 319 -6.48 40.94 -38.97
C VAL A 319 -5.01 41.18 -39.39
N VAL A 320 -4.42 40.22 -40.14
CA VAL A 320 -3.62 40.42 -41.38
C VAL A 320 -3.85 39.26 -42.39
N GLU A 321 -4.00 39.61 -43.67
CA GLU A 321 -4.43 38.81 -44.84
C GLU A 321 -3.35 38.03 -45.63
N ASN A 322 -3.84 37.00 -46.36
CA ASN A 322 -3.50 36.49 -47.72
C ASN A 322 -2.05 36.04 -48.06
N SER A 323 -1.82 34.85 -48.64
CA SER A 323 -2.23 34.48 -50.00
C SER A 323 -1.76 33.05 -50.38
N SER A 324 -2.25 32.58 -51.53
CA SER A 324 -2.35 31.20 -52.07
C SER A 324 -1.12 30.60 -52.78
N SER A 325 -1.16 29.25 -52.91
CA SER A 325 -0.88 28.42 -54.11
C SER A 325 0.37 27.51 -54.18
N ALA A 326 0.13 26.32 -54.76
CA ALA A 326 1.02 25.39 -55.48
C ALA A 326 1.85 24.30 -54.73
N THR A 327 1.45 23.05 -54.98
CA THR A 327 2.21 21.77 -54.87
C THR A 327 3.14 21.57 -56.09
N PRO A 328 3.97 20.50 -56.25
CA PRO A 328 4.65 19.58 -55.31
C PRO A 328 6.18 19.42 -55.59
N LEU A 329 6.85 18.59 -54.76
CA LEU A 329 8.07 17.79 -55.00
C LEU A 329 9.38 18.14 -54.23
N ILE A 330 9.62 17.28 -53.22
CA ILE A 330 10.87 16.62 -52.83
C ILE A 330 12.08 17.50 -52.49
N ARG A 331 12.30 17.71 -51.18
CA ARG A 331 13.65 17.76 -50.59
C ARG A 331 13.63 17.43 -49.09
N THR A 332 14.12 16.23 -48.75
CA THR A 332 14.78 15.84 -47.50
C THR A 332 14.27 16.46 -46.19
N SER A 333 13.34 15.78 -45.51
CA SER A 333 12.99 16.08 -44.12
C SER A 333 14.17 15.77 -43.19
N LYS A 334 14.71 16.81 -42.56
CA LYS A 334 15.56 16.72 -41.38
C LYS A 334 14.80 15.99 -40.26
N ARG A 335 15.47 15.08 -39.56
CA ARG A 335 15.02 14.47 -38.31
C ARG A 335 14.72 15.58 -37.28
N GLY A 336 13.51 15.57 -36.73
CA GLY A 336 13.26 16.19 -35.43
C GLY A 336 13.99 15.41 -34.33
N PRO A 337 14.36 16.05 -33.21
CA PRO A 337 15.14 15.39 -32.17
C PRO A 337 14.32 14.31 -31.45
N GLU A 338 14.91 13.13 -31.30
CA GLU A 338 14.42 12.01 -30.48
C GLU A 338 14.28 12.42 -29.01
N PRO A 339 13.35 11.82 -28.24
CA PRO A 339 13.36 11.90 -26.79
C PRO A 339 14.47 10.98 -26.24
N THR A 340 15.72 11.43 -26.24
CA THR A 340 16.81 10.78 -25.49
C THR A 340 16.80 11.28 -24.05
N CYS A 341 16.01 10.67 -23.19
CA CYS A 341 16.27 10.71 -21.75
C CYS A 341 17.12 9.50 -21.39
N VAL A 342 18.42 9.58 -21.69
CA VAL A 342 19.42 8.68 -21.08
C VAL A 342 19.57 9.12 -19.62
N PRO A 343 19.57 8.20 -18.63
CA PRO A 343 19.88 8.57 -17.26
C PRO A 343 21.27 9.23 -17.22
N ARG A 344 21.36 10.48 -16.75
CA ARG A 344 22.67 11.10 -16.52
C ARG A 344 23.35 10.37 -15.36
N LEU A 345 24.52 9.80 -15.61
CA LEU A 345 25.43 9.37 -14.55
C LEU A 345 25.73 10.59 -13.64
N PRO A 346 25.77 10.42 -12.31
CA PRO A 346 26.20 11.48 -11.41
C PRO A 346 27.58 11.99 -11.84
N GLN A 347 27.74 13.32 -11.91
CA GLN A 347 29.07 13.91 -12.09
C GLN A 347 30.00 13.38 -11.00
N GLN A 348 31.20 12.94 -11.37
CA GLN A 348 32.23 12.50 -10.44
C GLN A 348 32.52 13.61 -9.42
N LEU A 349 31.91 13.51 -8.25
CA LEU A 349 32.28 14.30 -7.08
C LEU A 349 33.52 13.64 -6.47
N SER A 350 34.63 14.37 -6.47
CA SER A 350 35.88 13.94 -5.88
C SER A 350 35.69 13.81 -4.37
N TRP A 351 35.49 12.58 -3.88
CA TRP A 351 35.72 12.27 -2.49
C TRP A 351 37.20 12.60 -2.23
N GLY A 352 37.47 13.64 -1.41
CA GLY A 352 38.83 13.90 -0.93
C GLY A 352 39.43 12.61 -0.36
N LYS A 353 40.77 12.48 -0.45
CA LYS A 353 41.66 11.32 -0.22
C LYS A 353 41.45 10.49 1.08
N GLU A 354 40.23 10.21 1.47
CA GLU A 354 39.87 9.27 2.52
C GLU A 354 39.52 7.95 1.83
N ASN A 355 40.27 6.91 2.16
CA ASN A 355 40.02 5.58 1.63
C ASN A 355 38.68 5.09 2.17
N ILE A 356 37.70 4.90 1.28
CA ILE A 356 36.46 4.18 1.60
C ILE A 356 36.86 2.80 2.11
N THR A 357 36.49 2.48 3.35
CA THR A 357 36.83 1.19 3.95
C THR A 357 35.83 0.12 3.51
N LEU A 358 36.22 -1.15 3.59
CA LEU A 358 35.29 -2.26 3.36
C LEU A 358 34.08 -2.20 4.32
N LYS A 359 34.32 -1.69 5.54
CA LYS A 359 33.27 -1.53 6.56
C LYS A 359 32.29 -0.43 6.17
N ASP A 360 32.74 0.68 5.58
CA ASP A 360 31.83 1.71 5.04
C ASP A 360 30.92 1.14 3.93
N LEU A 361 31.45 0.27 3.06
CA LEU A 361 30.66 -0.39 2.02
C LEU A 361 29.63 -1.37 2.59
N GLU A 362 30.01 -2.12 3.63
CA GLU A 362 29.10 -3.00 4.38
C GLU A 362 27.97 -2.19 5.01
N LEU A 363 28.28 -1.09 5.70
CA LEU A 363 27.30 -0.21 6.33
C LEU A 363 26.35 0.40 5.29
N MET A 364 26.86 0.84 4.15
CA MET A 364 26.05 1.39 3.06
C MET A 364 25.14 0.33 2.42
N HIS A 365 25.65 -0.89 2.24
CA HIS A 365 24.86 -2.03 1.79
C HIS A 365 23.76 -2.37 2.81
N HIS A 366 24.09 -2.39 4.10
CA HIS A 366 23.12 -2.63 5.17
C HIS A 366 22.05 -1.53 5.20
N TYR A 367 22.43 -0.26 4.99
CA TYR A 367 21.48 0.85 4.90
C TYR A 367 20.42 0.60 3.82
N THR A 368 20.88 0.35 2.59
CA THR A 368 20.03 0.28 1.39
C THR A 368 19.20 -1.00 1.28
N THR A 369 19.57 -2.04 2.03
CA THR A 369 18.84 -3.32 2.09
C THR A 369 17.93 -3.43 3.31
N THR A 370 18.36 -2.91 4.46
CA THR A 370 17.75 -3.23 5.75
C THR A 370 17.50 -2.01 6.64
N THR A 371 18.51 -1.16 6.94
CA THR A 371 18.36 -0.05 7.91
C THR A 371 17.27 0.91 7.52
N TYR A 372 17.12 1.22 6.22
CA TYR A 372 16.13 2.20 5.76
C TYR A 372 14.70 1.84 6.20
N LEU A 373 14.38 0.55 6.38
CA LEU A 373 13.07 0.06 6.83
C LEU A 373 12.70 0.58 8.23
N ALA A 374 13.69 0.91 9.06
CA ALA A 374 13.49 1.47 10.39
C ALA A 374 12.88 2.89 10.34
N PHE A 375 12.93 3.58 9.20
CA PHE A 375 12.38 4.92 8.99
C PHE A 375 11.06 4.94 8.20
N VAL A 376 10.62 3.78 7.68
CA VAL A 376 9.46 3.68 6.79
C VAL A 376 8.21 3.39 7.61
N ASP A 377 7.46 4.43 7.97
CA ASP A 377 6.13 4.30 8.59
C ASP A 377 5.05 3.91 7.56
N TYR A 378 5.22 4.30 6.30
CA TYR A 378 4.31 3.95 5.20
C TYR A 378 5.07 3.57 3.95
N GLU A 379 4.52 2.63 3.18
CA GLU A 379 5.09 2.19 1.90
C GLU A 379 5.36 3.35 0.92
N VAL A 380 4.57 4.42 0.97
CA VAL A 380 4.78 5.60 0.14
C VAL A 380 6.08 6.34 0.47
N TYR A 381 6.59 6.24 1.71
CA TYR A 381 7.86 6.84 2.13
C TYR A 381 9.07 5.98 1.78
N ARG A 382 8.86 4.71 1.39
CA ARG A 382 9.94 3.77 1.07
C ARG A 382 10.94 4.32 0.04
N PRO A 383 10.52 4.89 -1.11
CA PRO A 383 11.47 5.37 -2.12
C PRO A 383 12.34 6.51 -1.61
N VAL A 384 11.82 7.34 -0.70
CA VAL A 384 12.56 8.45 -0.09
C VAL A 384 13.73 7.93 0.73
N TRP A 385 13.47 7.03 1.69
CA TRP A 385 14.51 6.51 2.57
C TRP A 385 15.45 5.53 1.87
N GLN A 386 14.96 4.72 0.92
CA GLN A 386 15.79 3.71 0.25
C GLN A 386 16.63 4.27 -0.90
N VAL A 387 16.14 5.29 -1.62
CA VAL A 387 16.76 5.77 -2.86
C VAL A 387 17.19 7.23 -2.75
N VAL A 388 16.25 8.13 -2.40
CA VAL A 388 16.53 9.57 -2.43
C VAL A 388 17.57 9.97 -1.39
N VAL A 389 17.43 9.51 -0.14
CA VAL A 389 18.38 9.83 0.94
C VAL A 389 19.82 9.33 0.60
N PRO A 390 20.01 8.08 0.15
CA PRO A 390 21.31 7.63 -0.36
C PRO A 390 21.85 8.45 -1.55
N GLN A 391 21.00 8.93 -2.44
CA GLN A 391 21.42 9.79 -3.56
C GLN A 391 21.90 11.16 -3.07
N GLU A 392 21.17 11.78 -2.14
CA GLU A 392 21.60 13.02 -1.48
C GLU A 392 22.93 12.82 -0.72
N ALA A 393 23.09 11.67 -0.05
CA ALA A 393 24.32 11.33 0.67
C ALA A 393 25.56 11.20 -0.24
N GLN A 394 25.39 10.92 -1.53
CA GLN A 394 26.50 10.93 -2.49
C GLN A 394 27.06 12.33 -2.72
N THR A 395 26.24 13.36 -2.52
CA THR A 395 26.63 14.77 -2.68
C THR A 395 27.03 15.40 -1.34
N TYR A 396 26.33 15.06 -0.26
CA TYR A 396 26.50 15.66 1.05
C TYR A 396 27.14 14.69 2.05
N ARG A 397 28.42 14.94 2.35
CA ARG A 397 29.27 14.06 3.19
C ARG A 397 28.75 13.91 4.62
N PHE A 398 28.17 14.97 5.20
CA PHE A 398 27.54 14.90 6.52
C PHE A 398 26.40 13.88 6.56
N LEU A 399 25.62 13.79 5.48
CA LEU A 399 24.51 12.84 5.40
C LEU A 399 25.02 11.42 5.18
N MET A 400 26.09 11.23 4.40
CA MET A 400 26.75 9.92 4.27
C MET A 400 27.18 9.39 5.63
N HIS A 401 27.96 10.18 6.38
CA HIS A 401 28.42 9.73 7.69
C HIS A 401 27.25 9.39 8.62
N LEU A 402 26.16 10.15 8.59
CA LEU A 402 25.00 9.86 9.43
C LEU A 402 24.26 8.56 9.02
N ILE A 403 24.10 8.27 7.73
CA ILE A 403 23.48 6.99 7.30
C ILE A 403 24.36 5.78 7.63
N LEU A 404 25.69 5.94 7.59
CA LEU A 404 26.64 4.91 8.04
C LEU A 404 26.55 4.72 9.56
N ALA A 405 26.50 5.82 10.32
CA ALA A 405 26.38 5.80 11.78
C ALA A 405 25.14 5.02 12.25
N VAL A 406 23.96 5.33 11.69
CA VAL A 406 22.73 4.59 12.06
C VAL A 406 22.76 3.14 11.56
N SER A 407 23.43 2.85 10.45
CA SER A 407 23.57 1.47 9.98
C SER A 407 24.46 0.64 10.90
N ALA A 408 25.56 1.20 11.39
CA ALA A 408 26.42 0.54 12.36
C ALA A 408 25.64 0.25 13.66
N LEU A 409 24.86 1.22 14.11
CA LEU A 409 23.99 1.08 15.28
C LEU A 409 22.91 0.00 15.10
N HIS A 410 22.33 -0.09 13.91
CA HIS A 410 21.33 -1.10 13.58
C HIS A 410 21.93 -2.51 13.47
N ILE A 411 23.14 -2.66 12.92
CA ILE A 411 23.86 -3.94 12.91
C ILE A 411 24.12 -4.41 14.34
N ASP A 412 24.61 -3.52 15.22
CA ASP A 412 24.85 -3.85 16.63
C ASP A 412 23.58 -4.37 17.32
N HIS A 413 22.44 -3.72 17.08
CA HIS A 413 21.14 -4.16 17.59
C HIS A 413 20.75 -5.58 17.15
N LEU A 414 21.01 -5.94 15.89
CA LEU A 414 20.64 -7.24 15.33
C LEU A 414 21.56 -8.40 15.77
N GLN A 415 22.72 -8.11 16.37
CA GLN A 415 23.66 -9.15 16.79
C GLN A 415 23.18 -9.88 18.07
N PRO A 416 23.27 -11.23 18.10
CA PRO A 416 22.97 -12.00 19.31
C PRO A 416 23.88 -11.56 20.48
N PRO A 417 23.38 -11.56 21.75
CA PRO A 417 24.15 -11.14 22.91
C PRO A 417 25.53 -11.82 23.05
N ALA A 418 25.62 -13.10 22.65
CA ALA A 418 26.85 -13.90 22.72
C ALA A 418 27.92 -13.54 21.68
N ASN A 419 27.54 -12.87 20.58
CA ASN A 419 28.42 -12.52 19.45
C ASN A 419 28.56 -11.00 19.27
N ARG A 420 28.06 -10.20 20.22
CA ARG A 420 28.23 -8.74 20.20
C ARG A 420 29.73 -8.45 20.24
N HIS A 421 30.30 -8.17 19.08
CA HIS A 421 31.53 -7.38 18.96
C HIS A 421 31.18 -5.91 19.25
N GLY A 422 30.30 -5.68 20.22
CA GLY A 422 29.43 -4.50 20.27
C GLY A 422 30.18 -3.21 20.52
N LEU A 423 31.40 -3.29 21.04
CA LEU A 423 32.30 -2.13 21.12
C LEU A 423 32.68 -1.62 19.72
N GLU A 424 32.93 -2.49 18.74
CA GLU A 424 33.44 -2.08 17.43
C GLU A 424 32.39 -1.32 16.59
N TYR A 425 31.16 -1.84 16.48
CA TYR A 425 30.11 -1.15 15.71
C TYR A 425 29.55 0.07 16.46
N LYS A 426 29.53 0.08 17.80
CA LYS A 426 29.15 1.27 18.58
C LYS A 426 30.18 2.38 18.45
N GLU A 427 31.47 2.08 18.60
CA GLU A 427 32.56 3.05 18.37
C GLU A 427 32.53 3.57 16.94
N LEU A 428 32.27 2.68 15.96
CA LEU A 428 32.14 3.07 14.56
C LEU A 428 30.92 3.97 14.31
N ALA A 429 29.78 3.65 14.94
CA ALA A 429 28.57 4.47 14.89
C ALA A 429 28.83 5.87 15.44
N GLN A 430 29.46 5.97 16.62
CA GLN A 430 29.80 7.24 17.26
C GLN A 430 30.80 8.04 16.42
N LYS A 431 31.87 7.38 15.93
CA LYS A 431 32.88 8.02 15.08
C LYS A 431 32.27 8.63 13.82
N HIS A 432 31.39 7.91 13.14
CA HIS A 432 30.69 8.45 11.99
C HIS A 432 29.73 9.57 12.38
N TYR A 433 29.00 9.44 13.50
CA TYR A 433 28.13 10.50 13.99
C TYR A 433 28.90 11.81 14.29
N ASP A 434 30.03 11.73 14.98
CA ASP A 434 30.88 12.89 15.27
C ASP A 434 31.39 13.54 13.99
N SER A 435 31.80 12.72 13.01
CA SER A 435 32.21 13.19 11.67
C SER A 435 31.06 13.85 10.92
N ALA A 436 29.84 13.31 11.05
CA ALA A 436 28.63 13.83 10.44
C ALA A 436 28.30 15.23 10.99
N ILE A 437 28.33 15.39 12.31
CA ILE A 437 28.08 16.68 13.00
C ILE A 437 29.17 17.69 12.66
N ALA A 438 30.46 17.33 12.75
CA ALA A 438 31.57 18.22 12.41
C ALA A 438 31.52 18.69 10.95
N THR A 439 31.14 17.80 10.04
CA THR A 439 30.98 18.17 8.62
C THR A 439 29.73 19.02 8.41
N PHE A 440 28.62 18.73 9.09
CA PHE A 440 27.39 19.51 8.99
C PHE A 440 27.63 20.96 9.44
N THR A 441 28.25 21.16 10.61
CA THR A 441 28.49 22.49 11.18
C THR A 441 29.49 23.32 10.37
N SER A 442 30.46 22.68 9.70
CA SER A 442 31.43 23.38 8.86
C SER A 442 30.94 23.64 7.42
N SER A 443 30.02 22.83 6.89
CA SER A 443 29.56 22.94 5.50
C SER A 443 28.20 23.61 5.32
N VAL A 444 27.35 23.64 6.35
CA VAL A 444 26.01 24.21 6.31
C VAL A 444 25.96 25.46 7.18
N ALA A 445 26.28 26.62 6.58
CA ALA A 445 26.08 27.91 7.23
C ALA A 445 24.59 28.30 7.26
N GLU A 446 23.89 28.10 6.14
CA GLU A 446 22.46 28.37 5.99
C GLU A 446 21.78 27.31 5.11
N THR A 447 20.50 27.05 5.39
CA THR A 447 19.67 26.14 4.58
C THR A 447 19.18 26.86 3.33
N ASN A 448 19.46 26.30 2.15
CA ASN A 448 19.12 26.86 0.85
C ASN A 448 18.55 25.78 -0.09
N ARG A 449 18.08 26.18 -1.28
CA ARG A 449 17.42 25.26 -2.22
C ARG A 449 18.25 24.06 -2.67
N SER A 450 19.58 24.14 -2.61
CA SER A 450 20.45 23.02 -3.03
C SER A 450 20.59 21.97 -1.94
N ASN A 451 20.78 22.38 -0.68
CA ASN A 451 21.08 21.47 0.44
C ASN A 451 19.86 21.10 1.29
N VAL A 452 18.70 21.72 1.05
CA VAL A 452 17.51 21.58 1.90
C VAL A 452 17.05 20.14 2.09
N SER A 453 17.08 19.31 1.04
CA SER A 453 16.69 17.89 1.13
C SER A 453 17.64 17.10 2.04
N ALA A 454 18.95 17.34 1.90
CA ALA A 454 19.96 16.68 2.71
C ALA A 454 19.93 17.15 4.17
N VAL A 455 19.74 18.45 4.42
CA VAL A 455 19.57 19.01 5.77
C VAL A 455 18.31 18.44 6.43
N PHE A 456 17.21 18.35 5.69
CA PHE A 456 15.96 17.76 6.19
C PHE A 456 16.13 16.28 6.57
N ALA A 457 16.76 15.48 5.71
CA ALA A 457 17.05 14.08 5.98
C ALA A 457 18.01 13.92 7.17
N PHE A 458 19.05 14.75 7.24
CA PHE A 458 20.01 14.77 8.34
C PHE A 458 19.31 15.02 9.68
N SER A 459 18.46 16.06 9.75
CA SER A 459 17.68 16.37 10.94
C SER A 459 16.85 15.19 11.45
N HIS A 460 16.16 14.47 10.55
CA HIS A 460 15.34 13.32 10.94
C HIS A 460 16.19 12.15 11.43
N ILE A 461 17.26 11.82 10.69
CA ILE A 461 18.12 10.68 11.02
C ILE A 461 18.89 10.92 12.33
N THR A 462 19.26 12.17 12.64
CA THR A 462 19.90 12.54 13.90
C THR A 462 19.02 12.25 15.10
N ILE A 463 17.71 12.50 15.01
CA ILE A 463 16.76 12.18 16.09
C ILE A 463 16.71 10.67 16.33
N PHE A 464 16.65 9.87 15.25
CA PHE A 464 16.66 8.41 15.35
C PHE A 464 17.97 7.86 15.90
N PHE A 465 19.10 8.45 15.49
CA PHE A 465 20.40 8.12 16.04
C PHE A 465 20.43 8.39 17.55
N ALA A 466 19.98 9.57 17.99
CA ALA A 466 19.99 9.96 19.40
C ALA A 466 19.14 9.03 20.27
N PHE A 467 17.92 8.68 19.82
CA PHE A 467 17.09 7.68 20.49
C PHE A 467 17.78 6.30 20.58
N GLY A 468 18.39 5.86 19.47
CA GLY A 468 19.10 4.60 19.43
C GLY A 468 20.31 4.60 20.36
N SER A 469 21.20 5.59 20.26
CA SER A 469 22.50 5.62 20.93
C SER A 469 22.40 5.60 22.45
N SER A 470 21.44 6.30 23.05
CA SER A 470 21.30 6.37 24.51
C SER A 470 20.87 5.05 25.16
N ARG A 471 20.35 4.08 24.38
CA ARG A 471 20.10 2.72 24.88
C ARG A 471 21.40 1.95 25.13
N PHE A 472 22.45 2.23 24.35
CA PHE A 472 23.63 1.39 24.29
C PHE A 472 24.66 1.77 25.35
N SER A 473 24.25 1.80 26.63
CA SER A 473 25.22 1.73 27.72
C SER A 473 26.05 0.44 27.57
N PRO A 474 27.38 0.46 27.80
CA PRO A 474 28.28 -0.67 27.54
C PRO A 474 27.84 -2.01 28.17
N ASP A 475 27.05 -1.97 29.24
CA ASP A 475 26.73 -3.13 30.09
C ASP A 475 25.24 -3.56 30.06
N ASP A 476 24.42 -3.12 29.10
CA ASP A 476 22.94 -3.30 29.14
C ASP A 476 22.30 -2.75 30.45
N LYS A 477 22.98 -1.82 31.12
CA LYS A 477 22.48 -1.12 32.32
C LYS A 477 21.31 -0.20 31.93
N PRO A 478 20.34 0.01 32.85
CA PRO A 478 19.32 1.02 32.65
C PRO A 478 19.97 2.39 32.40
N MET A 479 19.31 3.23 31.60
CA MET A 479 19.78 4.59 31.33
C MET A 479 20.00 5.33 32.66
N GLU A 480 21.12 6.06 32.78
CA GLU A 480 21.48 6.75 34.02
C GLU A 480 20.53 7.93 34.30
N ASP A 481 20.22 8.73 33.27
CA ASP A 481 19.21 9.78 33.33
C ASP A 481 18.23 9.69 32.14
N PRO A 482 17.25 8.76 32.18
CA PRO A 482 16.31 8.57 31.07
C PRO A 482 15.51 9.82 30.75
N ILE A 483 15.23 10.65 31.76
CA ILE A 483 14.47 11.89 31.57
C ILE A 483 15.37 12.92 30.89
N GLY A 484 16.62 13.10 31.35
CA GLY A 484 17.59 14.03 30.75
C GLY A 484 17.85 13.72 29.29
N ASP A 485 18.18 12.46 28.99
CA ASP A 485 18.46 11.99 27.64
C ASP A 485 17.27 12.25 26.70
N LEU A 486 16.03 12.03 27.17
CA LEU A 486 14.83 12.31 26.37
C LEU A 486 14.66 13.81 26.10
N LEU A 487 14.96 14.67 27.08
CA LEU A 487 14.89 16.12 26.90
C LEU A 487 15.95 16.64 25.93
N GLU A 488 17.14 16.04 25.91
CA GLU A 488 18.17 16.35 24.91
C GLU A 488 17.68 16.02 23.48
N VAL A 489 17.04 14.85 23.31
CA VAL A 489 16.42 14.49 22.03
C VAL A 489 15.33 15.50 21.63
N PHE A 490 14.51 15.96 22.59
CA PHE A 490 13.53 17.01 22.32
C PHE A 490 14.16 18.33 21.92
N ALA A 491 15.25 18.75 22.57
CA ALA A 491 15.98 19.96 22.22
C ALA A 491 16.55 19.87 20.80
N LEU A 492 17.13 18.74 20.42
CA LEU A 492 17.62 18.47 19.06
C LEU A 492 16.50 18.55 18.03
N LEU A 493 15.39 17.88 18.29
CA LEU A 493 14.21 17.88 17.43
C LEU A 493 13.66 19.31 17.22
N ARG A 494 13.51 20.08 18.30
CA ARG A 494 13.01 21.47 18.25
C ARG A 494 13.93 22.38 17.47
N SER A 495 15.24 22.26 17.70
CA SER A 495 16.26 23.03 16.97
C SER A 495 16.19 22.75 15.46
N ALA A 496 16.12 21.46 15.09
CA ALA A 496 15.98 21.04 13.70
C ALA A 496 14.68 21.56 13.05
N MET A 497 13.55 21.47 13.75
CA MET A 497 12.27 21.97 13.21
C MET A 497 12.26 23.50 13.08
N LYS A 498 12.98 24.22 13.95
CA LYS A 498 13.15 25.68 13.87
C LYS A 498 13.98 26.08 12.65
N SER A 499 15.08 25.38 12.37
CA SER A 499 15.93 25.66 11.20
C SER A 499 15.24 25.33 9.87
N LEU A 500 14.39 24.30 9.84
CA LEU A 500 13.67 23.90 8.63
C LEU A 500 12.44 24.77 8.32
N ARG A 501 11.97 25.60 9.27
CA ARG A 501 10.77 26.43 9.09
C ARG A 501 10.92 27.45 7.96
N SER A 502 12.09 28.08 7.83
CA SER A 502 12.37 29.05 6.76
C SER A 502 12.53 28.39 5.38
N ALA A 503 12.77 27.07 5.35
CA ALA A 503 12.98 26.31 4.12
C ALA A 503 11.75 25.46 3.72
N TRP A 504 10.61 25.63 4.39
CA TRP A 504 9.42 24.78 4.25
C TRP A 504 8.93 24.66 2.80
N GLU A 505 8.83 25.79 2.09
CA GLU A 505 8.40 25.81 0.69
C GLU A 505 9.36 25.04 -0.23
N SER A 506 10.66 25.12 0.05
CA SER A 506 11.69 24.42 -0.73
C SER A 506 11.66 22.91 -0.46
N ILE A 507 11.37 22.48 0.77
CA ILE A 507 11.16 21.07 1.11
C ILE A 507 9.87 20.55 0.44
N ALA A 508 8.80 21.33 0.45
CA ALA A 508 7.53 20.98 -0.19
C ALA A 508 7.65 20.86 -1.73
N ALA A 509 8.64 21.51 -2.34
CA ALA A 509 8.97 21.36 -3.75
C ALA A 509 9.97 20.22 -4.03
N SER A 510 10.54 19.59 -2.99
CA SER A 510 11.54 18.53 -3.14
C SER A 510 10.92 17.13 -3.15
N PRO A 511 11.66 16.07 -3.51
CA PRO A 511 11.18 14.69 -3.41
C PRO A 511 10.79 14.28 -1.97
N MET A 512 11.21 15.06 -0.95
CA MET A 512 10.88 14.86 0.46
C MET A 512 9.50 15.40 0.84
N ALA A 513 8.80 16.09 -0.07
CA ALA A 513 7.48 16.69 0.19
C ALA A 513 6.45 15.69 0.72
N ILE A 514 6.57 14.42 0.34
CA ILE A 514 5.68 13.35 0.82
C ILE A 514 5.78 13.13 2.33
N LEU A 515 6.93 13.45 2.95
CA LEU A 515 7.15 13.37 4.39
C LEU A 515 6.51 14.56 5.14
N LEU A 516 6.10 15.61 4.42
CA LEU A 516 5.46 16.80 4.99
C LEU A 516 3.93 16.74 5.03
N GLN A 517 3.30 15.70 4.48
CA GLN A 517 1.84 15.61 4.41
C GLN A 517 1.21 15.64 5.80
N ARG A 518 0.67 16.81 6.18
CA ARG A 518 -0.09 17.02 7.41
C ARG A 518 -1.56 17.12 7.04
N GLY A 519 -2.34 16.09 7.38
CA GLY A 519 -3.81 16.16 7.27
C GLY A 519 -4.41 17.27 8.17
N PRO A 520 -5.72 17.55 8.07
CA PRO A 520 -6.38 18.61 8.83
C PRO A 520 -6.24 18.42 10.35
N GLU A 521 -6.06 19.48 11.14
CA GLU A 521 -6.01 19.36 12.60
C GLU A 521 -7.37 18.94 13.14
N ILE A 522 -7.40 17.86 13.93
CA ILE A 522 -8.60 17.37 14.62
C ILE A 522 -8.35 17.58 16.11
N LYS A 523 -9.24 18.33 16.77
CA LYS A 523 -9.13 18.67 18.20
C LYS A 523 -10.34 18.24 19.02
N ASP A 524 -11.28 17.55 18.38
CA ASP A 524 -12.50 17.12 19.01
C ASP A 524 -12.22 15.96 19.97
N ARG A 525 -12.42 16.20 21.27
CA ARG A 525 -12.15 15.25 22.35
C ARG A 525 -13.10 14.04 22.31
N GLN A 526 -14.22 14.09 21.58
CA GLN A 526 -15.18 12.97 21.49
C GLN A 526 -14.57 11.68 20.91
N TYR A 527 -13.47 11.80 20.18
CA TYR A 527 -12.76 10.66 19.59
C TYR A 527 -11.84 9.93 20.57
N LEU A 528 -11.68 10.44 21.80
CA LEU A 528 -10.83 9.82 22.80
C LEU A 528 -11.54 8.70 23.55
N PRO A 529 -10.86 7.58 23.80
CA PRO A 529 -11.30 6.56 24.75
C PRO A 529 -11.55 7.14 26.15
N SER A 530 -12.53 6.58 26.87
CA SER A 530 -12.93 7.08 28.19
C SER A 530 -11.80 7.05 29.22
N ASP A 531 -10.90 6.06 29.14
CA ASP A 531 -9.74 5.96 30.04
C ASP A 531 -8.74 7.08 29.81
N VAL A 532 -8.47 7.42 28.53
CA VAL A 532 -7.57 8.53 28.16
C VAL A 532 -8.16 9.86 28.62
N SER A 533 -9.46 10.10 28.37
CA SER A 533 -10.13 11.33 28.77
C SER A 533 -10.11 11.52 30.29
N MET A 534 -10.45 10.46 31.05
CA MET A 534 -10.45 10.50 32.50
C MET A 534 -9.04 10.75 33.09
N ALA A 535 -8.00 10.15 32.50
CA ALA A 535 -6.63 10.38 32.93
C ALA A 535 -6.18 11.83 32.67
N LEU A 536 -6.50 12.40 31.51
CA LEU A 536 -6.14 13.78 31.18
C LEU A 536 -6.96 14.81 31.98
N GLU A 537 -8.24 14.54 32.25
CA GLU A 537 -9.08 15.34 33.15
C GLU A 537 -8.52 15.35 34.57
N LEU A 538 -8.01 14.22 35.06
CA LEU A 538 -7.33 14.15 36.35
C LEU A 538 -6.09 15.05 36.36
N VAL A 539 -5.24 15.01 35.33
CA VAL A 539 -4.05 15.88 35.24
C VAL A 539 -4.43 17.37 35.24
N GLU A 540 -5.51 17.72 34.52
CA GLU A 540 -6.05 19.08 34.49
C GLU A 540 -6.51 19.53 35.89
N GLN A 541 -7.30 18.72 36.58
CA GLN A 541 -7.76 18.99 37.96
C GLN A 541 -6.60 19.11 38.95
N LEU A 542 -5.56 18.29 38.83
CA LEU A 542 -4.40 18.35 39.72
C LEU A 542 -3.59 19.63 39.52
N CYS A 543 -3.43 20.06 38.27
CA CYS A 543 -2.79 21.33 37.97
C CYS A 543 -3.58 22.51 38.56
N GLU A 544 -4.91 22.45 38.54
CA GLU A 544 -5.79 23.45 39.13
C GLU A 544 -5.77 23.42 40.67
N GLN A 545 -5.74 22.24 41.30
CA GLN A 545 -5.67 22.12 42.75
C GLN A 545 -4.35 22.66 43.32
N GLN A 546 -3.23 22.41 42.64
CA GLN A 546 -1.95 23.01 43.03
C GLN A 546 -1.95 24.53 42.93
N LEU A 547 -2.62 25.09 41.92
CA LEU A 547 -2.81 26.53 41.79
C LEU A 547 -3.52 27.11 43.04
N HIS A 548 -4.49 26.39 43.63
CA HIS A 548 -5.19 26.84 44.83
C HIS A 548 -4.37 26.73 46.13
N LEU A 549 -3.47 25.75 46.26
CA LEU A 549 -2.64 25.55 47.46
C LEU A 549 -1.43 26.49 47.52
N LEU A 550 -0.93 26.95 46.37
CA LEU A 550 0.21 27.87 46.25
C LEU A 550 -0.20 29.36 46.35
N VAL A 551 -1.51 29.66 46.43
CA VAL A 551 -2.04 31.03 46.54
C VAL A 551 -2.78 31.26 47.87
N PRO A 552 -2.06 31.38 49.01
CA PRO A 552 -2.63 32.06 50.17
C PRO A 552 -2.27 33.55 50.21
N ASP A 553 -1.02 33.92 49.86
CA ASP A 553 -0.50 35.29 49.97
C ASP A 553 0.70 35.49 49.01
N GLY A 554 0.55 36.28 47.94
CA GLY A 554 1.64 37.01 47.25
C GLY A 554 2.69 36.23 46.42
N GLU A 555 2.74 36.55 45.12
CA GLU A 555 3.90 36.34 44.21
C GLU A 555 4.39 34.90 43.94
N VAL A 556 3.50 34.01 43.50
CA VAL A 556 3.89 32.92 42.59
C VAL A 556 3.22 33.12 41.23
N ASP A 557 4.04 32.94 40.21
CA ASP A 557 3.92 33.46 38.87
C ASP A 557 2.71 32.86 38.11
N ALA A 558 1.61 33.63 37.97
CA ALA A 558 0.45 33.27 37.15
C ALA A 558 0.84 32.88 35.69
N GLU A 559 2.05 33.20 35.29
CA GLU A 559 2.67 32.76 34.06
C GLU A 559 3.03 31.26 34.04
N VAL A 560 3.54 30.69 35.13
CA VAL A 560 3.94 29.26 35.21
C VAL A 560 2.73 28.33 35.13
N VAL A 561 1.61 28.68 35.77
CA VAL A 561 0.39 27.85 35.66
C VAL A 561 -0.16 27.88 34.24
N ARG A 562 -0.11 29.02 33.56
CA ARG A 562 -0.48 29.12 32.14
C ARG A 562 0.41 28.25 31.24
N VAL A 563 1.68 28.08 31.61
CA VAL A 563 2.60 27.16 30.90
C VAL A 563 2.10 25.71 31.00
N TYR A 564 1.71 25.24 32.19
CA TYR A 564 1.17 23.88 32.37
C TYR A 564 -0.19 23.68 31.70
N GLN A 565 -1.12 24.62 31.84
CA GLN A 565 -2.43 24.56 31.15
C GLN A 565 -2.27 24.46 29.63
N THR A 566 -1.34 25.24 29.06
CA THR A 566 -1.02 25.17 27.62
C THR A 566 -0.44 23.81 27.25
N ALA A 567 0.47 23.26 28.06
CA ALA A 567 1.05 21.94 27.81
C ALA A 567 -0.01 20.84 27.90
N ILE A 568 -0.93 20.89 28.87
CA ILE A 568 -2.04 19.94 29.01
C ILE A 568 -2.96 20.02 27.79
N GLN A 569 -3.34 21.22 27.33
CA GLN A 569 -4.16 21.37 26.12
C GLN A 569 -3.46 20.82 24.87
N GLN A 570 -2.16 21.03 24.73
CA GLN A 570 -1.38 20.45 23.63
C GLN A 570 -1.28 18.93 23.74
N LEU A 571 -1.23 18.39 24.96
CA LEU A 571 -1.25 16.96 25.20
C LEU A 571 -2.60 16.35 24.80
N TRP A 572 -3.72 16.99 25.15
CA TRP A 572 -5.06 16.65 24.64
C TRP A 572 -5.08 16.61 23.11
N ASP A 573 -4.64 17.69 22.45
CA ASP A 573 -4.58 17.76 20.98
C ASP A 573 -3.73 16.61 20.40
N CYS A 574 -2.62 16.26 21.05
CA CYS A 574 -1.75 15.15 20.64
C CYS A 574 -2.41 13.78 20.79
N PHE A 575 -3.15 13.52 21.88
CA PHE A 575 -3.91 12.28 22.04
C PHE A 575 -5.03 12.18 21.00
N VAL A 576 -5.79 13.26 20.77
CA VAL A 576 -6.86 13.27 19.75
C VAL A 576 -6.25 12.95 18.38
N MET A 577 -5.14 13.59 18.05
CA MET A 577 -4.46 13.35 16.77
C MET A 577 -3.89 11.94 16.68
N ALA A 578 -3.36 11.38 17.76
CA ALA A 578 -2.85 10.00 17.79
C ALA A 578 -3.96 8.95 17.61
N GLU A 579 -5.19 9.24 18.05
CA GLU A 579 -6.33 8.32 17.88
C GLU A 579 -7.10 8.52 16.57
N THR A 580 -7.20 9.77 16.09
CA THR A 580 -7.98 10.12 14.87
C THR A 580 -7.18 10.01 13.59
N LYS A 581 -5.85 10.14 13.67
CA LYS A 581 -4.96 10.06 12.51
C LYS A 581 -4.14 8.79 12.49
N ARG A 582 -3.25 8.77 11.49
CA ARG A 582 -2.14 7.85 11.29
C ARG A 582 -1.31 7.70 12.57
N LYS A 583 -1.22 6.46 13.07
CA LYS A 583 -0.35 6.07 14.20
C LYS A 583 1.09 5.97 13.70
N ASP A 584 1.76 7.12 13.52
CA ASP A 584 3.14 7.21 13.06
C ASP A 584 4.02 8.05 14.00
N TRP A 585 5.33 8.03 13.74
CA TRP A 585 6.30 8.76 14.57
C TRP A 585 6.20 10.27 14.42
N GLY A 586 5.66 10.77 13.30
CA GLY A 586 5.36 12.18 13.12
C GLY A 586 4.29 12.69 14.11
N MET A 587 3.27 11.88 14.40
CA MET A 587 2.25 12.20 15.40
C MET A 587 2.81 12.09 16.83
N ALA A 588 3.59 11.05 17.11
CA ALA A 588 4.21 10.87 18.43
C ALA A 588 5.14 12.04 18.79
N LEU A 589 5.94 12.53 17.84
CA LEU A 589 6.88 13.63 18.06
C LEU A 589 6.24 15.03 18.01
N ARG A 590 4.91 15.13 17.82
CA ARG A 590 4.22 16.42 17.71
C ARG A 590 4.25 17.22 19.01
N PHE A 591 4.11 16.55 20.16
CA PHE A 591 4.12 17.21 21.47
C PHE A 591 5.46 17.93 21.74
N PRO A 592 6.63 17.28 21.62
CA PRO A 592 7.91 17.96 21.83
C PRO A 592 8.23 19.05 20.82
N ILE A 593 7.67 19.01 19.62
CA ILE A 593 7.79 20.10 18.63
C ILE A 593 6.99 21.34 19.05
N ASN A 594 5.87 21.16 19.76
CA ASN A 594 4.87 22.21 19.97
C ASN A 594 4.90 22.87 21.36
N PHE A 595 5.35 22.18 22.41
CA PHE A 595 5.37 22.78 23.76
C PHE A 595 6.29 24.01 23.85
N SER A 596 6.14 24.83 24.88
CA SER A 596 6.92 26.06 25.01
C SER A 596 8.33 25.80 25.57
N ASP A 597 9.30 26.69 25.29
CA ASP A 597 10.64 26.60 25.89
C ASP A 597 10.59 26.79 27.42
N ARG A 598 9.58 27.49 27.93
CA ARG A 598 9.31 27.60 29.37
C ARG A 598 8.87 26.26 29.97
N PHE A 599 8.03 25.50 29.27
CA PHE A 599 7.66 24.15 29.71
C PHE A 599 8.87 23.21 29.69
N LEU A 600 9.74 23.32 28.68
CA LEU A 600 11.00 22.59 28.64
C LEU A 600 11.88 22.92 29.85
N ALA A 601 11.98 24.20 30.24
CA ALA A 601 12.72 24.61 31.43
C ALA A 601 12.14 24.00 32.72
N CYS A 602 10.81 23.88 32.84
CA CYS A 602 10.16 23.17 33.95
C CYS A 602 10.51 21.68 33.97
N LEU A 603 10.55 21.01 32.81
CA LEU A 603 10.98 19.61 32.70
C LEU A 603 12.45 19.42 33.07
N THR A 604 13.32 20.35 32.65
CA THR A 604 14.74 20.35 33.02
C THR A 604 14.94 20.56 34.52
N ARG A 605 14.11 21.42 35.14
CA ARG A 605 14.07 21.62 36.59
C ARG A 605 13.42 20.47 37.36
N ARG A 606 12.83 19.49 36.66
CA ARG A 606 12.16 18.32 37.23
C ARG A 606 10.94 18.71 38.09
N ASP A 607 10.24 19.77 37.69
CA ASP A 607 9.02 20.21 38.39
C ASP A 607 7.97 19.08 38.38
N PRO A 608 7.36 18.70 39.54
CA PRO A 608 6.47 17.55 39.63
C PRO A 608 5.31 17.56 38.62
N ALA A 609 4.62 18.69 38.47
CA ALA A 609 3.54 18.85 37.49
C ALA A 609 4.01 18.62 36.05
N ALA A 610 5.20 19.10 35.70
CA ALA A 610 5.78 18.89 34.38
C ALA A 610 6.13 17.41 34.14
N LEU A 611 6.67 16.72 35.16
CA LEU A 611 6.98 15.29 35.09
C LEU A 611 5.71 14.43 34.93
N VAL A 612 4.61 14.79 35.58
CA VAL A 612 3.32 14.12 35.41
C VAL A 612 2.83 14.24 33.96
N ILE A 613 2.88 15.44 33.38
CA ILE A 613 2.53 15.66 31.97
C ILE A 613 3.44 14.84 31.04
N LEU A 614 4.75 14.79 31.33
CA LEU A 614 5.71 13.98 30.58
C LEU A 614 5.39 12.49 30.64
N ALA A 615 5.02 11.96 31.82
CA ALA A 615 4.64 10.56 31.98
C ALA A 615 3.41 10.20 31.13
N HIS A 616 2.42 11.08 31.05
CA HIS A 616 1.26 10.88 30.17
C HIS A 616 1.64 10.93 28.68
N TYR A 617 2.52 11.86 28.29
CA TYR A 617 3.07 11.88 26.93
C TYR A 617 3.81 10.57 26.59
N CYS A 618 4.52 9.96 27.54
CA CYS A 618 5.21 8.68 27.31
C CYS A 618 4.25 7.54 26.91
N VAL A 619 2.95 7.65 27.19
CA VAL A 619 1.95 6.70 26.67
C VAL A 619 1.77 6.85 25.16
N ILE A 620 1.77 8.08 24.63
CA ILE A 620 1.76 8.32 23.18
C ILE A 620 3.03 7.72 22.56
N LEU A 621 4.18 7.94 23.19
CA LEU A 621 5.47 7.39 22.76
C LEU A 621 5.46 5.85 22.76
N HIS A 622 4.83 5.23 23.77
CA HIS A 622 4.67 3.78 23.88
C HIS A 622 3.72 3.20 22.81
N ARG A 623 2.64 3.92 22.48
CA ARG A 623 1.64 3.52 21.49
C ARG A 623 2.11 3.75 20.03
N ALA A 624 3.21 4.47 19.82
CA ALA A 624 3.81 4.65 18.50
C ALA A 624 4.26 3.30 17.90
N PRO A 625 4.40 3.18 16.56
CA PRO A 625 4.85 1.94 15.92
C PRO A 625 6.16 1.45 16.53
N ALA A 626 6.21 0.16 16.89
CA ALA A 626 7.39 -0.43 17.50
C ALA A 626 8.63 -0.30 16.60
N ARG A 627 9.66 0.38 17.12
CA ARG A 627 10.98 0.53 16.48
C ARG A 627 12.07 0.21 17.48
N TRP A 628 13.15 -0.41 16.98
CA TRP A 628 14.29 -0.81 17.80
C TRP A 628 14.93 0.38 18.53
N TRP A 629 14.98 1.55 17.88
CA TRP A 629 15.62 2.75 18.41
C TRP A 629 14.83 3.42 19.54
N THR A 630 13.54 3.10 19.73
CA THR A 630 12.69 3.63 20.82
C THR A 630 12.24 2.60 21.85
N GLU A 631 12.54 1.33 21.62
CA GLU A 631 12.11 0.26 22.50
C GLU A 631 12.63 0.48 23.92
N GLY A 632 11.72 0.46 24.90
CA GLY A 632 12.02 0.61 26.32
C GLY A 632 12.08 2.06 26.85
N TRP A 633 12.05 3.08 25.98
CA TRP A 633 12.15 4.49 26.40
C TRP A 633 11.00 4.93 27.32
N SER A 634 9.76 4.70 26.91
CA SER A 634 8.58 5.11 27.68
C SER A 634 8.55 4.50 29.08
N VAL A 635 8.88 3.21 29.19
CA VAL A 635 8.93 2.47 30.46
C VAL A 635 10.03 3.02 31.38
N GLN A 636 11.23 3.26 30.85
CA GLN A 636 12.35 3.80 31.64
C GLN A 636 12.08 5.21 32.14
N VAL A 637 11.51 6.08 31.29
CA VAL A 637 11.16 7.46 31.66
C VAL A 637 10.05 7.49 32.68
N ILE A 638 8.96 6.72 32.49
CA ILE A 638 7.86 6.66 33.48
C ILE A 638 8.37 6.13 34.83
N ARG A 639 9.26 5.13 34.83
CA ARG A 639 9.87 4.60 36.05
C ARG A 639 10.74 5.66 36.75
N ALA A 640 11.56 6.41 36.00
CA ALA A 640 12.36 7.49 36.56
C ALA A 640 11.47 8.60 37.15
N VAL A 641 10.39 8.98 36.44
CA VAL A 641 9.40 9.94 36.95
C VAL A 641 8.77 9.43 38.25
N PHE A 642 8.34 8.17 38.31
CA PHE A 642 7.74 7.59 39.53
C PHE A 642 8.69 7.62 40.74
N MET A 643 9.98 7.39 40.52
CA MET A 643 10.99 7.43 41.59
C MET A 643 11.27 8.85 42.08
N MET A 644 11.05 9.87 41.25
CA MET A 644 11.28 11.28 41.59
C MET A 644 10.07 11.98 42.22
N LEU A 645 8.86 11.49 41.95
CA LEU A 645 7.64 12.08 42.47
C LEU A 645 7.40 11.74 43.95
N ASP A 646 6.97 12.75 44.71
CA ASP A 646 6.49 12.56 46.08
C ASP A 646 5.21 11.71 46.11
N GLN A 647 4.87 11.17 47.29
CA GLN A 647 3.76 10.24 47.45
C GLN A 647 2.42 10.83 46.97
N ASP A 648 2.20 12.12 47.17
CA ASP A 648 1.00 12.84 46.77
C ASP A 648 0.84 12.97 45.25
N TRP A 649 1.89 12.71 44.47
CA TRP A 649 1.84 12.78 43.02
C TRP A 649 1.75 11.42 42.35
N LYS A 650 2.15 10.34 43.04
CA LYS A 650 2.26 9.02 42.42
C LYS A 650 0.95 8.46 41.86
N TYR A 651 -0.19 8.81 42.46
CA TYR A 651 -1.48 8.37 41.92
C TYR A 651 -1.79 9.00 40.56
N SER A 652 -1.29 10.21 40.30
CA SER A 652 -1.52 10.92 39.03
C SER A 652 -0.90 10.20 37.83
N ILE A 653 0.15 9.40 38.06
CA ILE A 653 0.82 8.62 37.01
C ILE A 653 0.47 7.12 37.05
N SER A 654 -0.56 6.73 37.80
CA SER A 654 -1.05 5.35 37.85
C SER A 654 -1.53 4.86 36.49
N TRP A 655 -2.34 5.66 35.78
CA TRP A 655 -2.81 5.32 34.43
C TRP A 655 -1.66 5.20 33.42
N PRO A 656 -0.70 6.15 33.32
CA PRO A 656 0.48 5.96 32.48
C PRO A 656 1.27 4.68 32.76
N MET A 657 1.44 4.31 34.03
CA MET A 657 2.13 3.08 34.42
C MET A 657 1.37 1.83 33.95
N GLU A 658 0.06 1.78 34.18
CA GLU A 658 -0.79 0.68 33.70
C GLU A 658 -0.77 0.58 32.17
N ALA A 659 -0.87 1.71 31.49
CA ALA A 659 -0.90 1.80 30.02
C ALA A 659 0.39 1.28 29.35
N VAL A 660 1.53 1.30 30.05
CA VAL A 660 2.81 0.74 29.55
C VAL A 660 3.16 -0.62 30.16
N GLY A 661 2.24 -1.23 30.93
CA GLY A 661 2.43 -2.55 31.54
C GLY A 661 3.33 -2.56 32.78
N LEU A 662 3.52 -1.42 33.45
CA LEU A 662 4.19 -1.34 34.74
C LEU A 662 3.16 -1.57 35.85
N HIS A 663 3.19 -2.74 36.49
CA HIS A 663 2.47 -2.96 37.74
C HIS A 663 3.24 -2.34 38.90
N GLN A 664 2.55 -1.76 39.88
CA GLN A 664 3.17 -1.27 41.11
C GLN A 664 3.91 -2.44 41.77
N VAL A 665 5.24 -2.44 41.67
CA VAL A 665 6.05 -3.32 42.49
C VAL A 665 5.89 -2.80 43.90
N SER A 666 5.19 -3.59 44.71
CA SER A 666 4.95 -3.41 46.14
C SER A 666 6.23 -3.15 46.93
#